data_AF-A0A7R9IV08-F1
#
_entry.id   AF-A0A7R9IV08-F1
#
_cell.length_a   1.000
_cell.length_b   1.000
_cell.length_c   1.000
_cell.angle_alpha   90.00
_cell.angle_beta   90.00
_cell.angle_gamma   90.00
#
_symmetry.space_group_name_H-M   'P 1'
#
loop_
_entity.id
_entity.type
_entity.pdbx_description
1 polymer ?
#
loop_
_entity_poly.entity_id
_entity_poly.type
_entity_poly.pdbx_seq_one_letter_code
_entity_poly.pdbx_strand_id
1 'polypeptide(L)'
;MAKRILVVEDEAPIREMLCFVLEQNDYQPIEAEDYDSAVGKLIEPWPDLILLDWMLPGGSGIQFIKHLKREAMTRDIPVMMLTARGEEEDRVRGLEVGADDYITKPFSPKELMARIKAVMRRISPMAVEEVIEMQGLSLDPSSHRVMSETTPLEMGPTEYKLLHFFMTHPERVYSREQLLNHVWGTNVYVEDRTVDVHIRRLRKALEVSGHDRMRLLTELLLVCLPAVLLGLLFGGLPWWLLLSVLTVLLWHFHNLMRLSHWLWLDRTMTPPAGRASWEPLFYGLYQMQLRNRRRRRELGNLIKRFRSGAESLPDAVILTTEEGTIFWCNGLAQQHLGLRWPEDNGQNILNLLRYPEFSRYLRQRDFDKPLTLVLNNKLHMEFRVMPYSEGQWLLVARDVTQMHQLEGARRNFFANVSHELRTPLTVLQGYLEMMNDSVMSEPSRSKALHTMSEQTRRMDSLVKQLLTLSRIEAAPAIDLKEKVDVPVMLKLLQHEAATLSGGRHDIHFHTDPHLKVFGNDEQLRSAISNLVYNAVNHTPDGTRIDISWLRGKQGAIFRVCDNGPGIASEHIPRLTERFYRVDKARSRATGGSGLGLAIVKHALSHHNARLDITSVPHKETCFTFTLPARLIVSSPGALSGNLSSVGSDTLGYLMTLWGEDFSRQAPGVNVQVQASGSSTAPTALAAGAAQLGPMSRPMQADERQAFEARYGYPPLAVPVAMDALVVVVNQRNPLQQIEPRQLDAIFSITRLCGAHSVPLRWGDLGLTGAQWSKRPIQRYGRNSASGTWGFFKQQVLCKGDFRSDVAEFPGSAAVVQAVAGNSRSIGYASFGFHLSGVKMLAVMNDQGQAITPDADAIRSGRYPWARPLYLYVNKAPGKPLPPLVAAFLQQVLSAQGQRRVSEAGYLPLSDSQMMQARAALR
;
A
#
# COMPACT_ATOMS: atom_id res chain seq x y z
N MET A 1 -1.38 -35.80 36.00
CA MET A 1 -0.82 -36.65 34.93
C MET A 1 0.17 -35.82 34.13
N ALA A 2 1.27 -36.40 33.66
CA ALA A 2 2.22 -35.70 32.78
C ALA A 2 1.54 -35.37 31.44
N LYS A 3 1.81 -34.19 30.88
CA LYS A 3 1.16 -33.74 29.65
C LYS A 3 1.79 -34.42 28.44
N ARG A 4 0.98 -34.90 27.51
CA ARG A 4 1.40 -35.65 26.32
C ARG A 4 1.64 -34.71 25.15
N ILE A 5 2.80 -34.82 24.49
CA ILE A 5 3.14 -34.00 23.33
C ILE A 5 3.45 -34.91 22.14
N LEU A 6 2.69 -34.78 21.05
CA LEU A 6 2.97 -35.51 19.82
C LEU A 6 4.03 -34.76 19.01
N VAL A 7 5.15 -35.43 18.69
CA VAL A 7 6.27 -34.89 17.92
C VAL A 7 6.27 -35.55 16.55
N VAL A 8 5.99 -34.78 15.51
CA VAL A 8 5.91 -35.24 14.12
C VAL A 8 7.05 -34.59 13.33
N GLU A 9 8.09 -35.36 13.05
CA GLU A 9 9.35 -34.91 12.44
C GLU A 9 9.99 -36.10 11.71
N ASP A 10 10.41 -35.93 10.45
CA ASP A 10 10.96 -37.01 9.63
C ASP A 10 12.45 -37.26 9.90
N GLU A 11 13.22 -36.21 10.19
CA GLU A 11 14.62 -36.33 10.56
C GLU A 11 14.81 -36.92 11.97
N ALA A 12 15.23 -38.19 12.03
CA ALA A 12 15.46 -38.91 13.29
C ALA A 12 16.33 -38.17 14.32
N PRO A 13 17.46 -37.52 13.95
CA PRO A 13 18.28 -36.79 14.92
C PRO A 13 17.55 -35.58 15.56
N ILE A 14 16.67 -34.91 14.80
CA ILE A 14 15.89 -33.77 15.31
C ILE A 14 14.78 -34.28 16.22
N ARG A 15 14.10 -35.36 15.82
CA ARG A 15 13.03 -35.99 16.61
C ARG A 15 13.53 -36.51 17.96
N GLU A 16 14.68 -37.18 17.99
CA GLU A 16 15.32 -37.67 19.22
C GLU A 16 15.67 -36.50 20.16
N MET A 17 16.26 -35.42 19.63
CA MET A 17 16.57 -34.21 20.39
C MET A 17 15.30 -33.57 20.98
N LEU A 18 14.23 -33.46 20.20
CA LEU A 18 12.95 -32.91 20.68
C LEU A 18 12.38 -33.74 21.84
N CYS A 19 12.36 -35.07 21.71
CA CYS A 19 11.85 -35.96 22.75
C CYS A 19 12.69 -35.86 24.03
N PHE A 20 14.02 -35.87 23.90
CA PHE A 20 14.92 -35.71 25.04
C PHE A 20 14.69 -34.39 25.79
N VAL A 21 14.52 -33.27 25.08
CA VAL A 21 14.26 -31.96 25.70
C VAL A 21 12.90 -31.93 26.40
N LEU A 22 11.89 -32.58 25.84
CA LEU A 22 10.55 -32.68 26.43
C LEU A 22 10.54 -33.52 27.71
N GLU A 23 11.20 -34.68 27.70
CA GLU A 23 11.33 -35.56 28.87
C GLU A 23 12.05 -34.86 30.03
N GLN A 24 13.11 -34.09 29.73
CA GLN A 24 13.80 -33.28 30.74
C GLN A 24 12.92 -32.19 31.40
N ASN A 25 11.76 -31.88 30.83
CA ASN A 25 10.83 -30.86 31.31
C ASN A 25 9.48 -31.44 31.77
N ASP A 26 9.45 -32.72 32.16
CA ASP A 26 8.28 -33.43 32.70
C ASP A 26 7.10 -33.58 31.70
N TYR A 27 7.38 -33.55 30.40
CA TYR A 27 6.42 -33.89 29.35
C TYR A 27 6.61 -35.32 28.86
N GLN A 28 5.52 -35.94 28.37
CA GLN A 28 5.55 -37.28 27.78
C GLN A 28 5.50 -37.16 26.25
N PRO A 29 6.63 -37.30 25.53
CA PRO A 29 6.63 -37.23 24.07
C PRO A 29 6.03 -38.49 23.45
N ILE A 30 5.40 -38.32 22.28
CA ILE A 30 4.93 -39.39 21.40
C ILE A 30 5.56 -39.12 20.04
N GLU A 31 6.35 -40.05 19.52
CA GLU A 31 7.07 -39.84 18.26
C GLU A 31 6.25 -40.25 17.04
N ALA A 32 6.33 -39.50 15.94
CA ALA A 32 5.86 -39.89 14.61
C ALA A 32 6.84 -39.41 13.54
N GLU A 33 7.14 -40.27 12.56
CA GLU A 33 8.16 -40.01 11.53
C GLU A 33 7.58 -39.59 10.17
N ASP A 34 6.29 -39.79 9.96
CA ASP A 34 5.59 -39.48 8.72
C ASP A 34 4.12 -39.13 8.98
N TYR A 35 3.42 -38.71 7.92
CA TYR A 35 2.03 -38.30 7.98
C TYR A 35 1.10 -39.41 8.51
N ASP A 36 1.25 -40.64 8.01
CA ASP A 36 0.35 -41.74 8.34
C ASP A 36 0.55 -42.23 9.79
N SER A 37 1.80 -42.28 10.26
CA SER A 37 2.18 -42.56 11.64
C SER A 37 1.64 -41.50 12.61
N ALA A 38 1.64 -40.24 12.20
CA ALA A 38 1.07 -39.14 12.99
C ALA A 38 -0.46 -39.29 13.12
N VAL A 39 -1.16 -39.62 12.04
CA VAL A 39 -2.61 -39.85 12.06
C VAL A 39 -2.95 -41.06 12.93
N GLY A 40 -2.20 -42.16 12.80
CA GLY A 40 -2.41 -43.36 13.62
C GLY A 40 -2.17 -43.15 15.12
N LYS A 41 -1.43 -42.11 15.52
CA LYS A 41 -1.11 -41.77 16.91
C LYS A 41 -2.02 -40.68 17.51
N LEU A 42 -2.91 -40.10 16.72
CA LEU A 42 -4.03 -39.30 17.20
C LEU A 42 -5.14 -40.25 17.69
N ILE A 43 -4.97 -40.78 18.90
CA ILE A 43 -5.95 -41.64 19.59
C ILE A 43 -6.02 -41.29 21.08
N GLU A 44 -7.07 -41.75 21.78
CA GLU A 44 -7.21 -41.55 23.22
C GLU A 44 -6.15 -42.33 24.04
N PRO A 45 -5.58 -41.73 25.11
CA PRO A 45 -5.72 -40.33 25.52
C PRO A 45 -5.10 -39.34 24.50
N TRP A 46 -5.82 -38.28 24.14
CA TRP A 46 -5.36 -37.33 23.13
C TRP A 46 -4.10 -36.55 23.56
N PRO A 47 -3.25 -36.11 22.62
CA PRO A 47 -2.14 -35.20 22.94
C PRO A 47 -2.62 -33.84 23.45
N ASP A 48 -1.89 -33.25 24.39
CA ASP A 48 -2.12 -31.90 24.90
C ASP A 48 -1.52 -30.81 23.99
N LEU A 49 -0.56 -31.16 23.13
CA LEU A 49 0.10 -30.29 22.15
C LEU A 49 0.73 -31.15 21.03
N ILE A 50 0.81 -30.59 19.82
CA ILE A 50 1.50 -31.22 18.69
C ILE A 50 2.65 -30.32 18.21
N LEU A 51 3.85 -30.86 18.11
CA LEU A 51 4.99 -30.29 17.39
C LEU A 51 5.03 -30.92 16.00
N LEU A 52 4.96 -30.10 14.95
CA LEU A 52 4.72 -30.59 13.59
C LEU A 52 5.68 -29.99 12.57
N ASP A 53 6.45 -30.82 11.88
CA ASP A 53 7.24 -30.36 10.75
C ASP A 53 6.36 -30.01 9.54
N TRP A 54 6.82 -29.03 8.78
CA TRP A 54 6.16 -28.55 7.57
C TRP A 54 6.15 -29.60 6.45
N MET A 55 7.31 -30.23 6.21
CA MET A 55 7.49 -31.25 5.18
C MET A 55 7.51 -32.62 5.86
N LEU A 56 6.62 -33.51 5.44
CA LEU A 56 6.59 -34.88 5.93
C LEU A 56 6.58 -35.85 4.75
N PRO A 57 7.14 -37.05 4.90
CA PRO A 57 6.87 -38.16 4.01
C PRO A 57 5.36 -38.49 4.04
N GLY A 58 4.74 -38.67 2.86
CA GLY A 58 3.32 -39.05 2.75
C GLY A 58 2.30 -37.90 2.81
N GLY A 59 2.71 -36.66 3.12
CA GLY A 59 1.80 -35.50 3.16
C GLY A 59 2.50 -34.21 3.62
N SER A 60 1.75 -33.12 3.81
CA SER A 60 2.31 -31.90 4.44
C SER A 60 1.74 -31.67 5.82
N GLY A 61 2.48 -30.96 6.69
CA GLY A 61 1.99 -30.55 8.00
C GLY A 61 0.67 -29.76 7.92
N ILE A 62 0.47 -29.00 6.85
CA ILE A 62 -0.81 -28.30 6.58
C ILE A 62 -1.97 -29.28 6.38
N GLN A 63 -1.75 -30.36 5.61
CA GLN A 63 -2.78 -31.39 5.41
C GLN A 63 -3.14 -32.06 6.74
N PHE A 64 -2.15 -32.26 7.61
CA PHE A 64 -2.35 -32.83 8.93
C PHE A 64 -3.18 -31.91 9.84
N ILE A 65 -2.89 -30.60 9.86
CA ILE A 65 -3.72 -29.62 10.59
C ILE A 65 -5.16 -29.64 10.07
N LYS A 66 -5.36 -29.67 8.75
CA LYS A 66 -6.71 -29.74 8.17
C LYS A 66 -7.45 -31.01 8.56
N HIS A 67 -6.75 -32.13 8.69
CA HIS A 67 -7.33 -33.38 9.17
C HIS A 67 -7.76 -33.25 10.64
N LEU A 68 -6.87 -32.75 11.50
CA LEU A 68 -7.12 -32.51 12.92
C LEU A 68 -8.29 -31.53 13.18
N LYS A 69 -8.37 -30.43 12.44
CA LYS A 69 -9.42 -29.41 12.63
C LYS A 69 -10.82 -29.87 12.16
N ARG A 70 -10.92 -30.97 11.40
CA ARG A 70 -12.23 -31.52 10.96
C ARG A 70 -12.98 -32.20 12.11
N GLU A 71 -12.29 -32.93 12.97
CA GLU A 71 -12.93 -33.73 14.01
C GLU A 71 -13.27 -32.90 15.25
N ALA A 72 -14.36 -33.22 15.93
CA ALA A 72 -14.83 -32.44 17.08
C ALA A 72 -13.93 -32.57 18.32
N MET A 73 -13.27 -33.73 18.48
CA MET A 73 -12.49 -34.05 19.68
C MET A 73 -11.01 -33.65 19.58
N THR A 74 -10.47 -33.47 18.37
CA THR A 74 -9.05 -33.12 18.14
C THR A 74 -8.85 -31.67 17.67
N ARG A 75 -9.90 -30.97 17.22
CA ARG A 75 -9.79 -29.59 16.70
C ARG A 75 -9.20 -28.57 17.67
N ASP A 76 -9.40 -28.76 18.96
CA ASP A 76 -8.97 -27.81 20.00
C ASP A 76 -7.56 -28.11 20.51
N ILE A 77 -6.92 -29.19 20.04
CA ILE A 77 -5.53 -29.50 20.35
C ILE A 77 -4.63 -28.46 19.70
N PRO A 78 -3.73 -27.81 20.46
CA PRO A 78 -2.83 -26.82 19.90
C PRO A 78 -1.75 -27.44 19.02
N VAL A 79 -1.38 -26.73 17.95
CA VAL A 79 -0.33 -27.15 17.02
C VAL A 79 0.75 -26.07 16.92
N MET A 80 2.01 -26.48 17.10
CA MET A 80 3.19 -25.65 16.90
C MET A 80 4.02 -26.17 15.72
N MET A 81 4.22 -25.34 14.71
CA MET A 81 4.95 -25.72 13.50
C MET A 81 6.46 -25.60 13.66
N LEU A 82 7.21 -26.56 13.15
CA LEU A 82 8.66 -26.50 12.95
C LEU A 82 8.90 -26.13 11.48
N THR A 83 9.65 -25.06 11.19
CA THR A 83 9.86 -24.58 9.80
C THR A 83 11.33 -24.30 9.49
N ALA A 84 11.78 -24.48 8.25
CA ALA A 84 13.11 -24.05 7.82
C ALA A 84 13.19 -22.50 7.69
N ARG A 85 14.42 -21.96 7.71
CA ARG A 85 14.69 -20.52 7.60
C ARG A 85 14.49 -20.05 6.15
N GLY A 86 13.50 -19.19 5.87
CA GLY A 86 13.45 -18.49 4.57
C GLY A 86 12.09 -18.12 3.98
N GLU A 87 10.97 -18.67 4.44
CA GLU A 87 9.66 -18.43 3.79
C GLU A 87 8.66 -17.78 4.75
N GLU A 88 8.50 -16.46 4.61
CA GLU A 88 7.47 -15.68 5.33
C GLU A 88 6.05 -16.15 4.93
N GLU A 89 5.88 -16.64 3.69
CA GLU A 89 4.63 -17.21 3.18
C GLU A 89 4.21 -18.50 3.89
N ASP A 90 5.16 -19.38 4.24
CA ASP A 90 4.87 -20.64 4.93
C ASP A 90 4.40 -20.41 6.38
N ARG A 91 5.01 -19.44 7.08
CA ARG A 91 4.58 -19.05 8.44
C ARG A 91 3.18 -18.46 8.45
N VAL A 92 2.87 -17.61 7.47
CA VAL A 92 1.53 -17.01 7.32
C VAL A 92 0.50 -18.09 7.00
N ARG A 93 0.79 -18.99 6.04
CA ARG A 93 -0.11 -20.10 5.68
C ARG A 93 -0.36 -21.07 6.83
N GLY A 94 0.66 -21.41 7.62
CA GLY A 94 0.50 -22.27 8.79
C GLY A 94 -0.44 -21.67 9.84
N LEU A 95 -0.30 -20.38 10.14
CA LEU A 95 -1.18 -19.66 11.06
C LEU A 95 -2.61 -19.52 10.50
N GLU A 96 -2.77 -19.22 9.21
CA GLU A 96 -4.08 -19.12 8.55
C GLU A 96 -4.87 -20.44 8.54
N VAL A 97 -4.17 -21.59 8.54
CA VAL A 97 -4.80 -22.93 8.54
C VAL A 97 -5.08 -23.45 9.95
N GLY A 98 -4.63 -22.74 11.00
CA GLY A 98 -4.99 -23.01 12.39
C GLY A 98 -3.87 -23.59 13.26
N ALA A 99 -2.61 -23.32 12.94
CA ALA A 99 -1.50 -23.48 13.89
C ALA A 99 -1.49 -22.33 14.93
N ASP A 100 -1.08 -22.63 16.16
CA ASP A 100 -1.13 -21.72 17.31
C ASP A 100 0.19 -20.96 17.53
N ASP A 101 1.31 -21.53 17.08
CA ASP A 101 2.62 -20.89 17.04
C ASP A 101 3.55 -21.61 16.04
N TYR A 102 4.75 -21.08 15.82
CA TYR A 102 5.80 -21.77 15.06
C TYR A 102 7.19 -21.46 15.61
N ILE A 103 8.16 -22.29 15.24
CA ILE A 103 9.58 -22.12 15.57
C ILE A 103 10.44 -22.45 14.34
N THR A 104 11.45 -21.62 14.09
CA THR A 104 12.33 -21.78 12.92
C THR A 104 13.54 -22.64 13.25
N LYS A 105 13.83 -23.66 12.43
CA LYS A 105 15.06 -24.46 12.46
C LYS A 105 16.25 -23.65 11.89
N PRO A 106 17.43 -23.64 12.52
CA PRO A 106 17.75 -24.29 13.81
C PRO A 106 17.25 -23.45 15.00
N PHE A 107 16.74 -24.11 16.04
CA PHE A 107 16.25 -23.49 17.28
C PHE A 107 17.01 -23.99 18.51
N SER A 108 17.00 -23.20 19.60
CA SER A 108 17.58 -23.61 20.87
C SER A 108 16.57 -24.34 21.77
N PRO A 109 16.98 -25.32 22.61
CA PRO A 109 16.08 -25.97 23.56
C PRO A 109 15.34 -25.00 24.49
N LYS A 110 16.00 -23.91 24.89
CA LYS A 110 15.40 -22.87 25.74
C LYS A 110 14.28 -22.11 25.03
N GLU A 111 14.44 -21.84 23.74
CA GLU A 111 13.41 -21.19 22.93
C GLU A 111 12.20 -22.10 22.72
N LEU A 112 12.44 -23.37 22.38
CA LEU A 112 11.40 -24.39 22.24
C LEU A 112 10.53 -24.46 23.51
N MET A 113 11.17 -24.61 24.68
CA MET A 113 10.42 -24.72 25.94
C MET A 113 9.68 -23.44 26.32
N ALA A 114 10.22 -22.26 26.01
CA ALA A 114 9.55 -20.99 26.27
C ALA A 114 8.26 -20.87 25.44
N ARG A 115 8.31 -21.28 24.16
CA ARG A 115 7.14 -21.26 23.27
C ARG A 115 6.08 -22.28 23.70
N ILE A 116 6.49 -23.50 24.03
CA ILE A 116 5.57 -24.54 24.52
C ILE A 116 4.82 -24.04 25.77
N LYS A 117 5.53 -23.49 26.75
CA LYS A 117 4.90 -22.93 27.96
C LYS A 117 3.96 -21.76 27.66
N ALA A 118 4.27 -20.92 26.68
CA ALA A 118 3.41 -19.80 26.29
C ALA A 118 2.10 -20.26 25.64
N VAL A 119 2.15 -21.24 24.72
CA VAL A 119 0.96 -21.82 24.08
C VAL A 119 0.07 -22.50 25.14
N MET A 120 0.66 -23.33 25.99
CA MET A 120 -0.09 -24.07 27.02
C MET A 120 -0.79 -23.17 28.06
N ARG A 121 -0.29 -21.96 28.32
CA ARG A 121 -0.95 -20.98 29.22
C ARG A 121 -2.20 -20.33 28.61
N ARG A 122 -2.28 -20.23 27.29
CA ARG A 122 -3.41 -19.56 26.60
C ARG A 122 -4.69 -20.40 26.60
N ILE A 123 -4.55 -21.72 26.76
CA ILE A 123 -5.63 -22.70 26.49
C ILE A 123 -6.36 -23.13 27.77
N SER A 124 -5.89 -22.74 28.97
CA SER A 124 -6.64 -22.95 30.21
C SER A 124 -6.59 -21.72 31.14
N PRO A 125 -7.47 -20.71 30.93
CA PRO A 125 -7.57 -19.53 31.79
C PRO A 125 -8.55 -19.65 32.96
N MET A 126 -9.35 -20.72 33.07
CA MET A 126 -10.50 -20.78 33.98
C MET A 126 -10.42 -21.97 34.94
N ALA A 127 -10.03 -21.71 36.18
CA ALA A 127 -10.27 -22.57 37.34
C ALA A 127 -10.32 -21.70 38.60
N VAL A 128 -11.46 -21.07 38.86
CA VAL A 128 -11.82 -20.56 40.20
C VAL A 128 -13.28 -20.97 40.43
N GLU A 129 -13.50 -21.93 41.33
CA GLU A 129 -14.80 -22.58 41.60
C GLU A 129 -15.58 -21.94 42.77
N GLU A 130 -15.24 -20.71 43.19
CA GLU A 130 -15.88 -20.05 44.35
C GLU A 130 -17.14 -19.24 43.97
N VAL A 131 -18.15 -19.26 44.84
CA VAL A 131 -19.38 -18.45 44.72
C VAL A 131 -19.03 -16.96 44.86
N ILE A 132 -19.52 -16.14 43.94
CA ILE A 132 -19.18 -14.71 43.89
C ILE A 132 -20.34 -13.89 44.45
N GLU A 133 -20.10 -13.19 45.55
CA GLU A 133 -21.08 -12.30 46.19
C GLU A 133 -20.67 -10.83 46.11
N MET A 134 -21.59 -9.97 45.65
CA MET A 134 -21.33 -8.53 45.55
C MET A 134 -22.63 -7.73 45.72
N GLN A 135 -22.70 -6.87 46.73
CA GLN A 135 -23.82 -5.93 46.99
C GLN A 135 -25.22 -6.57 46.92
N GLY A 136 -25.41 -7.71 47.58
CA GLY A 136 -26.69 -8.44 47.59
C GLY A 136 -26.94 -9.31 46.35
N LEU A 137 -26.06 -9.32 45.36
CA LEU A 137 -26.12 -10.22 44.21
C LEU A 137 -25.17 -11.40 44.43
N SER A 138 -25.68 -12.63 44.40
CA SER A 138 -24.89 -13.86 44.51
C SER A 138 -24.93 -14.64 43.19
N LEU A 139 -23.76 -15.03 42.68
CA LEU A 139 -23.63 -15.85 41.48
C LEU A 139 -22.86 -17.13 41.81
N ASP A 140 -23.50 -18.27 41.58
CA ASP A 140 -22.91 -19.59 41.79
C ASP A 140 -22.46 -20.19 40.43
N PRO A 141 -21.14 -20.33 40.19
CA PRO A 141 -20.58 -20.92 38.98
C PRO A 141 -20.90 -22.41 38.82
N SER A 142 -21.13 -23.14 39.92
CA SER A 142 -21.35 -24.59 39.90
C SER A 142 -22.78 -24.95 39.52
N SER A 143 -23.76 -24.17 39.99
CA SER A 143 -25.18 -24.41 39.74
C SER A 143 -25.79 -23.52 38.65
N HIS A 144 -25.00 -22.60 38.07
CA HIS A 144 -25.45 -21.56 37.13
C HIS A 144 -26.64 -20.74 37.66
N ARG A 145 -26.68 -20.47 38.96
CA ARG A 145 -27.75 -19.70 39.61
C ARG A 145 -27.28 -18.29 39.94
N VAL A 146 -28.17 -17.33 39.72
CA VAL A 146 -27.99 -15.93 40.11
C VAL A 146 -29.15 -15.55 41.02
N MET A 147 -28.84 -14.97 42.18
CA MET A 147 -29.85 -14.47 43.12
C MET A 147 -29.59 -13.01 43.45
N SER A 148 -30.66 -12.23 43.63
CA SER A 148 -30.62 -10.89 44.19
C SER A 148 -31.34 -10.90 45.54
N GLU A 149 -30.58 -10.65 46.60
CA GLU A 149 -30.89 -10.73 48.04
C GLU A 149 -31.46 -12.09 48.46
N THR A 150 -32.66 -12.44 47.99
CA THR A 150 -33.38 -13.71 48.24
C THR A 150 -34.19 -14.22 47.05
N THR A 151 -34.19 -13.51 45.91
CA THR A 151 -34.99 -13.84 44.73
C THR A 151 -34.13 -14.39 43.59
N PRO A 152 -34.49 -15.53 42.97
CA PRO A 152 -33.76 -16.06 41.83
C PRO A 152 -34.02 -15.19 40.59
N LEU A 153 -32.95 -14.84 39.87
CA LEU A 153 -33.02 -14.09 38.62
C LEU A 153 -32.92 -15.04 37.42
N GLU A 154 -33.94 -15.04 36.56
CA GLU A 154 -33.87 -15.77 35.29
C GLU A 154 -33.13 -14.95 34.23
N MET A 155 -32.08 -15.54 33.65
CA MET A 155 -31.35 -14.94 32.54
C MET A 155 -30.80 -15.98 31.57
N GLY A 156 -30.51 -15.56 30.34
CA GLY A 156 -29.91 -16.41 29.33
C GLY A 156 -28.42 -16.71 29.60
N PRO A 157 -27.86 -17.73 28.95
CA PRO A 157 -26.48 -18.16 29.17
C PRO A 157 -25.44 -17.09 28.82
N THR A 158 -25.72 -16.24 27.85
CA THR A 158 -24.84 -15.14 27.45
C THR A 158 -24.88 -13.99 28.44
N GLU A 159 -26.08 -13.64 28.94
CA GLU A 159 -26.26 -12.65 30.00
C GLU A 159 -25.59 -13.11 31.31
N TYR A 160 -25.67 -14.41 31.63
CA TYR A 160 -24.97 -15.01 32.75
C TYR A 160 -23.44 -14.85 32.64
N LYS A 161 -22.86 -15.21 31.48
CA LYS A 161 -21.41 -15.07 31.24
C LYS A 161 -20.96 -13.61 31.31
N LEU A 162 -21.75 -12.67 30.79
CA LEU A 162 -21.50 -11.23 30.93
C LEU A 162 -21.49 -10.81 32.41
N LEU A 163 -22.49 -11.24 33.17
CA LEU A 163 -22.61 -10.90 34.59
C LEU A 163 -21.43 -11.46 35.40
N HIS A 164 -21.08 -12.73 35.19
CA HIS A 164 -19.91 -13.36 35.79
C HIS A 164 -18.62 -12.61 35.44
N PHE A 165 -18.43 -12.22 34.17
CA PHE A 165 -17.28 -11.43 33.75
C PHE A 165 -17.17 -10.08 34.47
N PHE A 166 -18.29 -9.36 34.64
CA PHE A 166 -18.29 -8.10 35.38
C PHE A 166 -18.07 -8.27 36.88
N MET A 167 -18.66 -9.31 37.50
CA MET A 167 -18.48 -9.59 38.94
C MET A 167 -17.06 -10.04 39.28
N THR A 168 -16.38 -10.73 38.37
CA THR A 168 -14.96 -11.13 38.52
C THR A 168 -13.96 -10.01 38.19
N HIS A 169 -14.40 -8.95 37.51
CA HIS A 169 -13.55 -7.84 37.09
C HIS A 169 -14.14 -6.47 37.46
N PRO A 170 -14.35 -6.20 38.77
CA PRO A 170 -14.93 -4.93 39.22
C PRO A 170 -14.02 -3.73 38.91
N GLU A 171 -14.61 -2.54 38.85
CA GLU A 171 -13.93 -1.24 38.69
C GLU A 171 -13.09 -1.05 37.42
N ARG A 172 -13.25 -1.91 36.40
CA ARG A 172 -12.57 -1.80 35.11
C ARG A 172 -13.53 -1.49 33.97
N VAL A 173 -13.09 -0.63 33.05
CA VAL A 173 -13.83 -0.27 31.83
C VAL A 173 -13.32 -1.10 30.66
N TYR A 174 -14.22 -1.81 29.98
CA TYR A 174 -13.90 -2.65 28.82
C TYR A 174 -14.58 -2.13 27.55
N SER A 175 -13.88 -2.22 26.42
CA SER A 175 -14.44 -1.94 25.08
C SER A 175 -15.38 -3.07 24.62
N ARG A 176 -16.18 -2.81 23.58
CA ARG A 176 -17.10 -3.82 23.01
C ARG A 176 -16.35 -5.04 22.48
N GLU A 177 -15.28 -4.80 21.75
CA GLU A 177 -14.40 -5.83 21.21
C GLU A 177 -13.75 -6.66 22.33
N GLN A 178 -13.32 -6.01 23.41
CA GLN A 178 -12.78 -6.71 24.58
C GLN A 178 -13.84 -7.61 25.23
N LEU A 179 -15.07 -7.13 25.41
CA LEU A 179 -16.17 -7.92 25.97
C LEU A 179 -16.54 -9.10 25.05
N LEU A 180 -16.56 -8.90 23.73
CA LEU A 180 -16.79 -9.97 22.77
C LEU A 180 -15.75 -11.08 22.92
N ASN A 181 -14.47 -10.72 22.94
CA ASN A 181 -13.37 -11.68 23.02
C ASN A 181 -13.39 -12.48 24.32
N HIS A 182 -13.76 -11.86 25.46
CA HIS A 182 -13.75 -12.54 26.76
C HIS A 182 -15.01 -13.39 27.03
N VAL A 183 -16.17 -13.02 26.47
CA VAL A 183 -17.46 -13.68 26.79
C VAL A 183 -17.92 -14.64 25.70
N TRP A 184 -17.68 -14.31 24.43
CA TRP A 184 -18.06 -15.15 23.28
C TRP A 184 -16.90 -15.96 22.70
N GLY A 185 -15.65 -15.57 22.97
CA GLY A 185 -14.44 -16.23 22.48
C GLY A 185 -13.97 -15.68 21.12
N THR A 186 -12.69 -15.88 20.79
CA THR A 186 -12.00 -15.30 19.61
C THR A 186 -12.49 -15.84 18.25
N ASN A 187 -13.27 -16.93 18.22
CA ASN A 187 -13.69 -17.61 16.99
C ASN A 187 -15.17 -17.43 16.62
N VAL A 188 -15.90 -16.52 17.27
CA VAL A 188 -17.32 -16.27 16.94
C VAL A 188 -17.45 -14.94 16.21
N TYR A 189 -17.77 -14.99 14.91
CA TYR A 189 -18.09 -13.81 14.10
C TYR A 189 -19.44 -13.22 14.52
N VAL A 190 -19.42 -12.41 15.57
CA VAL A 190 -20.58 -11.65 16.06
C VAL A 190 -20.27 -10.16 15.93
N GLU A 191 -21.20 -9.38 15.37
CA GLU A 191 -21.04 -7.92 15.29
C GLU A 191 -20.94 -7.30 16.70
N ASP A 192 -20.04 -6.31 16.88
CA ASP A 192 -19.85 -5.50 18.11
C ASP A 192 -21.16 -5.03 18.79
N ARG A 193 -22.22 -4.83 18.01
CA ARG A 193 -23.53 -4.36 18.49
C ARG A 193 -24.36 -5.42 19.19
N THR A 194 -24.00 -6.69 19.10
CA THR A 194 -24.67 -7.77 19.82
C THR A 194 -24.44 -7.63 21.33
N VAL A 195 -23.28 -7.11 21.74
CA VAL A 195 -23.00 -6.76 23.14
C VAL A 195 -24.05 -5.79 23.69
N ASP A 196 -24.45 -4.77 22.93
CA ASP A 196 -25.45 -3.79 23.38
C ASP A 196 -26.82 -4.45 23.68
N VAL A 197 -27.21 -5.47 22.91
CA VAL A 197 -28.48 -6.19 23.09
C VAL A 197 -28.45 -7.02 24.38
N HIS A 198 -27.37 -7.76 24.62
CA HIS A 198 -27.22 -8.59 25.81
C HIS A 198 -26.99 -7.74 27.07
N ILE A 199 -26.28 -6.60 26.98
CA ILE A 199 -26.17 -5.62 28.08
C ILE A 199 -27.55 -5.04 28.43
N ARG A 200 -28.38 -4.73 27.43
CA ARG A 200 -29.76 -4.24 27.68
C ARG A 200 -30.63 -5.31 28.34
N ARG A 201 -30.52 -6.56 27.91
CA ARG A 201 -31.26 -7.69 28.51
C ARG A 201 -30.80 -7.96 29.94
N LEU A 202 -29.49 -7.93 30.18
CA LEU A 202 -28.91 -8.07 31.51
C LEU A 202 -29.40 -6.96 32.45
N ARG A 203 -29.36 -5.68 32.02
CA ARG A 203 -29.93 -4.58 32.82
C ARG A 203 -31.41 -4.78 33.11
N LYS A 204 -32.18 -5.25 32.13
CA LYS A 204 -33.61 -5.52 32.30
C LYS A 204 -33.87 -6.69 33.27
N ALA A 205 -33.00 -7.69 33.30
CA ALA A 205 -33.08 -8.79 34.26
C ALA A 205 -32.67 -8.35 35.68
N LEU A 206 -31.80 -7.34 35.79
CA LEU A 206 -31.34 -6.77 37.08
C LEU A 206 -32.23 -5.63 37.59
N GLU A 207 -33.06 -5.01 36.75
CA GLU A 207 -34.01 -3.98 37.16
C GLU A 207 -35.23 -4.61 37.84
N VAL A 208 -35.38 -4.34 39.14
CA VAL A 208 -36.57 -4.71 39.92
C VAL A 208 -37.81 -4.09 39.25
N SER A 209 -38.64 -4.97 38.71
CA SER A 209 -39.99 -4.81 38.16
C SER A 209 -40.70 -3.46 38.40
N GLY A 210 -40.92 -2.68 37.33
CA GLY A 210 -42.13 -1.82 37.24
C GLY A 210 -42.03 -0.39 36.68
N HIS A 211 -40.85 0.14 36.34
CA HIS A 211 -40.72 1.59 36.11
C HIS A 211 -41.29 2.16 34.80
N ASP A 212 -41.56 1.35 33.78
CA ASP A 212 -42.13 1.85 32.51
C ASP A 212 -43.66 2.11 32.58
N ARG A 213 -44.40 1.44 33.48
CA ARG A 213 -45.86 1.68 33.64
C ARG A 213 -46.18 2.95 34.42
N MET A 214 -45.26 3.46 35.24
CA MET A 214 -45.50 4.65 36.06
C MET A 214 -45.47 5.96 35.26
N ARG A 215 -44.87 6.02 34.06
CA ARG A 215 -44.72 7.29 33.32
C ARG A 215 -46.02 7.88 32.79
N LEU A 216 -46.89 7.05 32.22
CA LEU A 216 -48.22 7.49 31.77
C LEU A 216 -49.10 7.92 32.94
N LEU A 217 -49.02 7.19 34.06
CA LEU A 217 -49.71 7.53 35.31
C LEU A 217 -49.20 8.85 35.89
N THR A 218 -47.88 9.09 35.87
CA THR A 218 -47.30 10.37 36.33
C THR A 218 -47.68 11.53 35.44
N GLU A 219 -47.74 11.36 34.11
CA GLU A 219 -48.21 12.43 33.20
C GLU A 219 -49.69 12.77 33.44
N LEU A 220 -50.53 11.75 33.65
CA LEU A 220 -51.95 11.94 33.96
C LEU A 220 -52.15 12.62 35.32
N LEU A 221 -51.39 12.20 36.33
CA LEU A 221 -51.38 12.85 37.66
C LEU A 221 -50.93 14.31 37.58
N LEU A 222 -49.88 14.61 36.82
CA LEU A 222 -49.30 15.96 36.73
C LEU A 222 -50.26 16.97 36.05
N VAL A 223 -51.12 16.50 35.15
CA VAL A 223 -52.11 17.34 34.46
C VAL A 223 -53.44 17.42 35.23
N CYS A 224 -53.83 16.36 35.94
CA CYS A 224 -55.05 16.35 36.75
C CYS A 224 -54.90 17.09 38.10
N LEU A 225 -53.72 17.12 38.72
CA LEU A 225 -53.48 17.78 40.01
C LEU A 225 -53.85 19.28 40.03
N PRO A 226 -53.44 20.10 39.03
CA PRO A 226 -53.85 21.50 38.93
C PRO A 226 -55.36 21.65 38.70
N ALA A 227 -55.98 20.74 37.95
CA ALA A 227 -57.42 20.76 37.70
C ALA A 227 -58.23 20.46 38.98
N VAL A 228 -57.72 19.56 39.84
CA VAL A 228 -58.31 19.29 41.16
C VAL A 228 -58.17 20.51 42.07
N LEU A 229 -57.00 21.15 42.11
CA LEU A 229 -56.78 22.39 42.88
C LEU A 229 -57.71 23.53 42.44
N LEU A 230 -57.87 23.76 41.14
CA LEU A 230 -58.78 24.77 40.60
C LEU A 230 -60.25 24.43 40.89
N GLY A 231 -60.63 23.15 40.78
CA GLY A 231 -61.97 22.70 41.12
C GLY A 231 -62.32 22.84 42.60
N LEU A 232 -61.33 22.73 43.50
CA LEU A 232 -61.49 22.97 44.93
C LEU A 232 -61.58 24.46 45.28
N LEU A 233 -60.84 25.33 44.58
CA LEU A 233 -60.83 26.78 44.82
C LEU A 233 -62.06 27.51 44.26
N PHE A 234 -62.56 27.09 43.09
CA PHE A 234 -63.59 27.83 42.33
C PHE A 234 -64.89 27.03 42.10
N GLY A 235 -64.95 25.78 42.57
CA GLY A 235 -66.07 24.86 42.31
C GLY A 235 -66.02 24.23 40.90
N GLY A 236 -66.98 23.33 40.62
CA GLY A 236 -67.12 22.73 39.29
C GLY A 236 -66.03 21.70 38.91
N LEU A 237 -65.53 20.92 39.88
CA LEU A 237 -64.48 19.90 39.70
C LEU A 237 -64.63 18.99 38.45
N PRO A 238 -65.82 18.46 38.09
CA PRO A 238 -65.95 17.60 36.92
C PRO A 238 -65.55 18.28 35.61
N TRP A 239 -65.81 19.58 35.48
CA TRP A 239 -65.52 20.34 34.26
C TRP A 239 -64.03 20.62 34.09
N TRP A 240 -63.32 20.93 35.18
CA TRP A 240 -61.87 21.12 35.16
C TRP A 240 -61.12 19.83 34.84
N LEU A 241 -61.55 18.70 35.42
CA LEU A 241 -60.98 17.39 35.10
C LEU A 241 -61.24 17.00 33.64
N LEU A 242 -62.47 17.19 33.15
CA LEU A 242 -62.81 16.93 31.75
C LEU A 242 -61.93 17.72 30.78
N LEU A 243 -61.75 19.02 31.04
CA LEU A 243 -60.91 19.90 30.22
C LEU A 243 -59.44 19.42 30.20
N SER A 244 -58.91 19.00 31.35
CA SER A 244 -57.53 18.54 31.49
C SER A 244 -57.27 17.25 30.69
N VAL A 245 -58.17 16.26 30.79
CA VAL A 245 -58.09 14.99 30.08
C VAL A 245 -58.27 15.20 28.57
N LEU A 246 -59.22 16.05 28.16
CA LEU A 246 -59.45 16.37 26.75
C LEU A 246 -58.20 16.99 26.10
N THR A 247 -57.49 17.84 26.85
CA THR A 247 -56.25 18.50 26.39
C THR A 247 -55.13 17.47 26.16
N VAL A 248 -54.95 16.52 27.08
CA VAL A 248 -53.97 15.43 26.92
C VAL A 248 -54.33 14.54 25.73
N LEU A 249 -55.61 14.22 25.56
CA LEU A 249 -56.09 13.35 24.48
C LEU A 249 -55.89 14.00 23.11
N LEU A 250 -56.18 15.30 22.99
CA LEU A 250 -55.87 16.10 21.79
C LEU A 250 -54.36 16.16 21.51
N TRP A 251 -53.53 16.28 22.55
CA TRP A 251 -52.07 16.28 22.40
C TRP A 251 -51.53 14.93 21.91
N HIS A 252 -52.02 13.80 22.42
CA HIS A 252 -51.66 12.47 21.91
C HIS A 252 -52.16 12.25 20.48
N PHE A 253 -53.39 12.64 20.17
CA PHE A 253 -53.94 12.54 18.81
C PHE A 253 -53.13 13.36 17.80
N HIS A 254 -52.74 14.58 18.17
CA HIS A 254 -51.88 15.42 17.33
C HIS A 254 -50.52 14.76 17.04
N ASN A 255 -49.85 14.20 18.06
CA ASN A 255 -48.56 13.53 17.85
C ASN A 255 -48.68 12.23 17.04
N LEU A 256 -49.79 11.49 17.20
CA LEU A 256 -50.09 10.32 16.38
C LEU A 256 -50.28 10.70 14.92
N MET A 257 -51.02 11.78 14.64
CA MET A 257 -51.19 12.31 13.28
C MET A 257 -49.86 12.79 12.69
N ARG A 258 -48.98 13.41 13.48
CA ARG A 258 -47.61 13.77 13.04
C ARG A 258 -46.78 12.55 12.66
N LEU A 259 -46.82 11.49 13.47
CA LEU A 259 -46.12 10.24 13.17
C LEU A 259 -46.67 9.60 11.89
N SER A 260 -48.00 9.53 11.75
CA SER A 260 -48.67 8.97 10.57
C SER A 260 -48.33 9.77 9.31
N HIS A 261 -48.42 11.09 9.37
CA HIS A 261 -48.05 11.97 8.26
C HIS A 261 -46.58 11.78 7.87
N TRP A 262 -45.68 11.67 8.85
CA TRP A 262 -44.27 11.40 8.58
C TRP A 262 -44.03 10.02 7.94
N LEU A 263 -44.75 9.00 8.40
CA LEU A 263 -44.57 7.63 7.91
C LEU A 263 -45.10 7.44 6.48
N TRP A 264 -46.19 8.12 6.12
CA TRP A 264 -46.93 7.86 4.88
C TRP A 264 -46.87 8.99 3.84
N LEU A 265 -46.77 10.26 4.24
CA LEU A 265 -46.79 11.40 3.32
C LEU A 265 -45.44 12.12 3.23
N ASP A 266 -44.72 12.24 4.33
CA ASP A 266 -43.47 12.98 4.36
C ASP A 266 -42.32 12.13 3.80
N ARG A 267 -41.64 12.64 2.77
CA ARG A 267 -40.44 11.98 2.20
C ARG A 267 -39.18 12.31 3.00
N THR A 268 -39.30 13.01 4.13
CA THR A 268 -38.17 13.36 4.99
C THR A 268 -37.66 12.15 5.77
N MET A 269 -36.35 11.99 5.77
CA MET A 269 -35.69 10.82 6.36
C MET A 269 -35.46 10.96 7.88
N THR A 270 -36.02 11.99 8.51
CA THR A 270 -35.85 12.25 9.95
C THR A 270 -37.21 12.34 10.60
N PRO A 271 -37.53 11.47 11.58
CA PRO A 271 -38.80 11.56 12.29
C PRO A 271 -38.92 12.91 13.02
N PRO A 272 -40.16 13.37 13.26
CA PRO A 272 -40.40 14.59 14.01
C PRO A 272 -39.87 14.49 15.44
N ALA A 273 -39.46 15.62 16.03
CA ALA A 273 -39.09 15.66 17.43
C ALA A 273 -40.31 15.42 18.33
N GLY A 274 -40.16 14.48 19.27
CA GLY A 274 -41.11 14.21 20.35
C GLY A 274 -40.84 15.07 21.58
N ARG A 275 -41.84 15.17 22.46
CA ARG A 275 -41.72 15.71 23.82
C ARG A 275 -42.39 14.75 24.79
N ALA A 276 -41.92 14.68 26.04
CA ALA A 276 -42.50 13.86 27.10
C ALA A 276 -42.66 12.39 26.64
N SER A 277 -43.80 11.72 26.86
CA SER A 277 -44.02 10.31 26.50
C SER A 277 -43.75 9.94 25.03
N TRP A 278 -43.77 10.90 24.10
CA TRP A 278 -43.44 10.65 22.67
C TRP A 278 -41.96 10.80 22.34
N GLU A 279 -41.15 11.43 23.19
CA GLU A 279 -39.72 11.64 22.96
C GLU A 279 -38.93 10.33 22.78
N PRO A 280 -39.08 9.30 23.64
CA PRO A 280 -38.36 8.04 23.47
C PRO A 280 -38.73 7.29 22.18
N LEU A 281 -39.99 7.37 21.75
CA LEU A 281 -40.49 6.73 20.53
C LEU A 281 -39.89 7.37 19.27
N PHE A 282 -39.99 8.69 19.15
CA PHE A 282 -39.40 9.41 18.01
C PHE A 282 -37.87 9.33 18.00
N TYR A 283 -37.23 9.38 19.17
CA TYR A 283 -35.78 9.19 19.29
C TYR A 283 -35.36 7.76 18.89
N GLY A 284 -36.11 6.72 19.29
CA GLY A 284 -35.87 5.35 18.89
C GLY A 284 -35.94 5.15 17.37
N LEU A 285 -36.96 5.73 16.72
CA LEU A 285 -37.10 5.72 15.26
C LEU A 285 -35.95 6.46 14.56
N TYR A 286 -35.51 7.59 15.13
CA TYR A 286 -34.37 8.36 14.63
C TYR A 286 -33.07 7.54 14.66
N GLN A 287 -32.80 6.87 15.79
CA GLN A 287 -31.63 6.00 15.93
C GLN A 287 -31.66 4.81 14.96
N MET A 288 -32.84 4.22 14.71
CA MET A 288 -32.99 3.12 13.74
C MET A 288 -32.65 3.56 12.30
N GLN A 289 -33.14 4.74 11.88
CA GLN A 289 -32.83 5.33 10.57
C GLN A 289 -31.32 5.59 10.39
N LEU A 290 -30.66 6.12 11.43
CA LEU A 290 -29.21 6.34 11.42
C LEU A 290 -28.44 5.02 11.28
N ARG A 291 -28.86 3.95 11.97
CA ARG A 291 -28.25 2.61 11.86
C ARG A 291 -28.39 2.04 10.44
N ASN A 292 -29.57 2.14 9.83
CA ASN A 292 -29.80 1.65 8.46
C ASN A 292 -28.95 2.41 7.42
N ARG A 293 -28.74 3.71 7.61
CA ARG A 293 -27.87 4.52 6.74
C ARG A 293 -26.40 4.13 6.86
N ARG A 294 -25.91 3.91 8.09
CA ARG A 294 -24.53 3.42 8.31
C ARG A 294 -24.34 2.07 7.61
N ARG A 295 -25.26 1.13 7.79
CA ARG A 295 -25.22 -0.19 7.15
C ARG A 295 -25.20 -0.12 5.62
N ARG A 296 -26.03 0.73 5.01
CA ARG A 296 -26.01 0.95 3.55
C ARG A 296 -24.68 1.54 3.05
N ARG A 297 -24.10 2.47 3.80
CA ARG A 297 -22.79 3.08 3.46
C ARG A 297 -21.64 2.07 3.59
N GLU A 298 -21.64 1.29 4.66
CA GLU A 298 -20.64 0.24 4.89
C GLU A 298 -20.69 -0.81 3.78
N LEU A 299 -21.89 -1.27 3.40
CA LEU A 299 -22.08 -2.21 2.29
C LEU A 299 -21.60 -1.63 0.96
N GLY A 300 -21.93 -0.36 0.66
CA GLY A 300 -21.43 0.34 -0.53
C GLY A 300 -19.90 0.44 -0.56
N ASN A 301 -19.28 0.73 0.59
CA ASN A 301 -17.82 0.79 0.71
C ASN A 301 -17.15 -0.58 0.58
N LEU A 302 -17.80 -1.65 1.04
CA LEU A 302 -17.32 -3.02 0.88
C LEU A 302 -17.35 -3.45 -0.60
N ILE A 303 -18.47 -3.22 -1.29
CA ILE A 303 -18.61 -3.50 -2.73
C ILE A 303 -17.58 -2.72 -3.54
N LYS A 304 -17.34 -1.45 -3.20
CA LYS A 304 -16.32 -0.61 -3.88
C LYS A 304 -14.91 -1.17 -3.68
N ARG A 305 -14.57 -1.63 -2.47
CA ARG A 305 -13.27 -2.25 -2.17
C ARG A 305 -13.09 -3.57 -2.92
N PHE A 306 -14.12 -4.41 -2.96
CA PHE A 306 -14.09 -5.67 -3.71
C PHE A 306 -13.86 -5.43 -5.21
N ARG A 307 -14.61 -4.51 -5.83
CA ARG A 307 -14.40 -4.13 -7.24
C ARG A 307 -13.00 -3.58 -7.49
N SER A 308 -12.51 -2.70 -6.61
CA SER A 308 -11.16 -2.16 -6.73
C SER A 308 -10.06 -3.22 -6.63
N GLY A 309 -10.26 -4.25 -5.81
CA GLY A 309 -9.36 -5.40 -5.72
C GLY A 309 -9.38 -6.24 -6.99
N ALA A 310 -10.56 -6.56 -7.51
CA ALA A 310 -10.71 -7.33 -8.74
C ALA A 310 -10.14 -6.61 -9.99
N GLU A 311 -10.17 -5.28 -10.01
CA GLU A 311 -9.51 -4.45 -11.05
C GLU A 311 -7.98 -4.48 -10.96
N SER A 312 -7.40 -4.80 -9.80
CA SER A 312 -5.95 -4.86 -9.61
C SER A 312 -5.33 -6.23 -9.91
N LEU A 313 -6.14 -7.24 -10.25
CA LEU A 313 -5.63 -8.55 -10.63
C LEU A 313 -4.78 -8.45 -11.91
N PRO A 314 -3.67 -9.20 -12.02
CA PRO A 314 -2.76 -9.13 -13.16
C PRO A 314 -3.29 -9.86 -14.41
N ASP A 315 -4.41 -10.57 -14.28
CA ASP A 315 -5.04 -11.35 -15.36
C ASP A 315 -6.38 -10.71 -15.77
N ALA A 316 -6.79 -10.96 -17.02
CA ALA A 316 -8.10 -10.55 -17.50
C ALA A 316 -9.18 -11.44 -16.88
N VAL A 317 -10.16 -10.83 -16.23
CA VAL A 317 -11.22 -11.53 -15.50
C VAL A 317 -12.58 -11.18 -16.08
N ILE A 318 -13.37 -12.21 -16.39
CA ILE A 318 -14.74 -12.12 -16.88
C ILE A 318 -15.62 -13.02 -16.05
N LEU A 319 -16.73 -12.47 -15.54
CA LEU A 319 -17.77 -13.22 -14.87
C LEU A 319 -18.94 -13.44 -15.83
N THR A 320 -19.31 -14.70 -15.99
CA THR A 320 -20.38 -15.11 -16.90
C THR A 320 -21.40 -16.02 -16.22
N THR A 321 -22.61 -16.09 -16.76
CA THR A 321 -23.54 -17.18 -16.45
C THR A 321 -23.05 -18.49 -17.07
N GLU A 322 -23.68 -19.61 -16.71
CA GLU A 322 -23.39 -20.93 -17.28
C GLU A 322 -23.61 -20.98 -18.81
N GLU A 323 -24.51 -20.15 -19.33
CA GLU A 323 -24.77 -19.99 -20.77
C GLU A 323 -23.73 -19.10 -21.47
N GLY A 324 -22.82 -18.48 -20.71
CA GLY A 324 -21.78 -17.58 -21.23
C GLY A 324 -22.19 -16.11 -21.30
N THR A 325 -23.27 -15.70 -20.63
CA THR A 325 -23.71 -14.30 -20.59
C THR A 325 -22.86 -13.49 -19.62
N ILE A 326 -22.24 -12.41 -20.09
CA ILE A 326 -21.32 -11.58 -19.29
C ILE A 326 -22.12 -10.64 -18.39
N PHE A 327 -21.80 -10.62 -17.09
CA PHE A 327 -22.38 -9.66 -16.14
C PHE A 327 -21.34 -8.78 -15.44
N TRP A 328 -20.04 -9.08 -15.62
CA TRP A 328 -18.96 -8.21 -15.20
C TRP A 328 -17.62 -8.59 -15.86
N CYS A 329 -16.74 -7.62 -16.10
CA CYS A 329 -15.34 -7.85 -16.45
C CYS A 329 -14.43 -6.71 -15.93
N ASN A 330 -13.14 -7.01 -15.73
CA ASN A 330 -12.15 -6.02 -15.30
C ASN A 330 -11.50 -5.27 -16.49
N GLY A 331 -10.73 -4.22 -16.21
CA GLY A 331 -10.06 -3.40 -17.21
C GLY A 331 -9.09 -4.19 -18.11
N LEU A 332 -8.40 -5.20 -17.58
CA LEU A 332 -7.51 -6.05 -18.37
C LEU A 332 -8.27 -6.88 -19.40
N ALA A 333 -9.47 -7.37 -19.07
CA ALA A 333 -10.33 -8.04 -20.04
C ALA A 333 -10.77 -7.10 -21.17
N GLN A 334 -11.01 -5.83 -20.86
CA GLN A 334 -11.30 -4.82 -21.89
C GLN A 334 -10.08 -4.60 -22.81
N GLN A 335 -8.88 -4.50 -22.24
CA GLN A 335 -7.65 -4.25 -22.98
C GLN A 335 -7.18 -5.45 -23.82
N HIS A 336 -7.12 -6.65 -23.23
CA HIS A 336 -6.53 -7.83 -23.87
C HIS A 336 -7.49 -8.56 -24.79
N LEU A 337 -8.78 -8.60 -24.43
CA LEU A 337 -9.83 -9.33 -25.17
C LEU A 337 -10.73 -8.40 -26.00
N GLY A 338 -10.61 -7.08 -25.82
CA GLY A 338 -11.39 -6.08 -26.58
C GLY A 338 -12.84 -5.91 -26.14
N LEU A 339 -13.17 -6.33 -24.90
CA LEU A 339 -14.52 -6.16 -24.33
C LEU A 339 -14.79 -4.69 -23.97
N ARG A 340 -16.06 -4.27 -24.00
CA ARG A 340 -16.50 -2.91 -23.66
C ARG A 340 -17.44 -2.95 -22.47
N TRP A 341 -17.05 -2.34 -21.35
CA TRP A 341 -17.88 -2.30 -20.14
C TRP A 341 -18.36 -0.87 -19.84
N PRO A 342 -19.65 -0.63 -19.51
CA PRO A 342 -20.74 -1.60 -19.26
C PRO A 342 -21.59 -1.98 -20.49
N GLU A 343 -21.15 -1.64 -21.71
CA GLU A 343 -21.92 -1.82 -22.96
C GLU A 343 -22.20 -3.30 -23.29
N ASP A 344 -21.26 -4.20 -23.00
CA ASP A 344 -21.37 -5.64 -23.24
C ASP A 344 -22.09 -6.40 -22.10
N ASN A 345 -22.66 -5.70 -21.12
CA ASN A 345 -23.44 -6.33 -20.05
C ASN A 345 -24.66 -7.05 -20.64
N GLY A 346 -24.80 -8.34 -20.33
CA GLY A 346 -25.86 -9.19 -20.86
C GLY A 346 -25.56 -9.80 -22.25
N GLN A 347 -24.39 -9.53 -22.83
CA GLN A 347 -23.97 -10.17 -24.09
C GLN A 347 -23.33 -11.54 -23.84
N ASN A 348 -23.45 -12.45 -24.82
CA ASN A 348 -22.79 -13.75 -24.75
C ASN A 348 -21.32 -13.65 -25.19
N ILE A 349 -20.40 -14.19 -24.38
CA ILE A 349 -18.95 -14.15 -24.66
C ILE A 349 -18.56 -14.79 -26.00
N LEU A 350 -19.33 -15.78 -26.47
CA LEU A 350 -19.09 -16.46 -27.75
C LEU A 350 -19.35 -15.55 -28.95
N ASN A 351 -20.18 -14.51 -28.80
CA ASN A 351 -20.45 -13.55 -29.88
C ASN A 351 -19.31 -12.54 -30.05
N LEU A 352 -18.55 -12.31 -28.97
CA LEU A 352 -17.45 -11.35 -28.89
C LEU A 352 -16.12 -12.03 -29.23
N LEU A 353 -15.84 -13.21 -28.65
CA LEU A 353 -14.65 -14.00 -28.92
C LEU A 353 -14.93 -15.12 -29.94
N ARG A 354 -14.79 -14.79 -31.22
CA ARG A 354 -15.12 -15.66 -32.36
C ARG A 354 -14.00 -16.63 -32.76
N TYR A 355 -13.43 -17.33 -31.79
CA TYR A 355 -12.42 -18.38 -32.04
C TYR A 355 -13.08 -19.76 -31.96
N PRO A 356 -12.95 -20.62 -33.00
CA PRO A 356 -13.58 -21.96 -33.01
C PRO A 356 -13.14 -22.84 -31.84
N GLU A 357 -11.87 -22.76 -31.46
CA GLU A 357 -11.28 -23.51 -30.35
C GLU A 357 -11.82 -23.02 -28.99
N PHE A 358 -11.96 -21.70 -28.81
CA PHE A 358 -12.60 -21.10 -27.63
C PHE A 358 -14.06 -21.53 -27.47
N SER A 359 -14.79 -21.50 -28.59
CA SER A 359 -16.19 -21.92 -28.64
C SER A 359 -16.38 -23.40 -28.33
N ARG A 360 -15.40 -24.24 -28.72
CA ARG A 360 -15.40 -25.67 -28.42
C ARG A 360 -15.12 -25.92 -26.94
N TYR A 361 -14.12 -25.23 -26.39
CA TYR A 361 -13.73 -25.32 -24.99
C TYR A 361 -14.89 -25.00 -24.02
N LEU A 362 -15.60 -23.88 -24.25
CA LEU A 362 -16.77 -23.53 -23.44
C LEU A 362 -17.95 -24.50 -23.60
N ARG A 363 -18.13 -25.11 -24.79
CA ARG A 363 -19.22 -26.07 -25.04
C ARG A 363 -18.94 -27.46 -24.49
N GLN A 364 -17.69 -27.92 -24.56
CA GLN A 364 -17.28 -29.24 -24.06
C GLN A 364 -17.22 -29.29 -22.54
N ARG A 365 -17.07 -28.15 -21.87
CA ARG A 365 -17.02 -28.02 -20.40
C ARG A 365 -15.90 -28.83 -19.74
N ASP A 366 -14.89 -29.22 -20.50
CA ASP A 366 -13.67 -29.84 -20.00
C ASP A 366 -12.69 -28.74 -19.57
N PHE A 367 -12.85 -28.28 -18.33
CA PHE A 367 -12.06 -27.17 -17.77
C PHE A 367 -10.83 -27.62 -16.96
N ASP A 368 -10.53 -28.92 -16.94
CA ASP A 368 -9.34 -29.46 -16.27
C ASP A 368 -8.05 -29.03 -16.98
N LYS A 369 -8.13 -28.75 -18.29
CA LYS A 369 -7.00 -28.27 -19.08
C LYS A 369 -7.22 -26.83 -19.55
N PRO A 370 -6.22 -25.95 -19.38
CA PRO A 370 -6.33 -24.60 -19.92
C PRO A 370 -6.31 -24.61 -21.46
N LEU A 371 -7.03 -23.68 -22.06
CA LEU A 371 -7.00 -23.46 -23.51
C LEU A 371 -5.97 -22.38 -23.85
N THR A 372 -4.98 -22.69 -24.67
CA THR A 372 -4.03 -21.69 -25.18
C THR A 372 -4.40 -21.29 -26.60
N LEU A 373 -4.49 -20.00 -26.87
CA LEU A 373 -4.83 -19.42 -28.18
C LEU A 373 -3.87 -18.30 -28.56
N VAL A 374 -3.60 -18.18 -29.86
CA VAL A 374 -2.96 -16.97 -30.41
C VAL A 374 -4.05 -16.07 -30.97
N LEU A 375 -4.21 -14.90 -30.38
CA LEU A 375 -5.17 -13.90 -30.82
C LEU A 375 -4.65 -13.14 -32.05
N ASN A 376 -5.54 -12.45 -32.77
CA ASN A 376 -5.19 -11.67 -33.97
C ASN A 376 -4.12 -10.59 -33.73
N ASN A 377 -4.01 -10.09 -32.50
CA ASN A 377 -2.98 -9.13 -32.06
C ASN A 377 -1.64 -9.81 -31.70
N LYS A 378 -1.47 -11.10 -32.04
CA LYS A 378 -0.31 -11.95 -31.74
C LYS A 378 -0.07 -12.22 -30.25
N LEU A 379 -1.01 -11.88 -29.39
CA LEU A 379 -0.94 -12.28 -27.98
C LEU A 379 -1.22 -13.77 -27.85
N HIS A 380 -0.38 -14.48 -27.10
CA HIS A 380 -0.64 -15.83 -26.66
C HIS A 380 -1.42 -15.76 -25.34
N MET A 381 -2.66 -16.20 -25.36
CA MET A 381 -3.56 -16.15 -24.22
C MET A 381 -3.90 -17.55 -23.72
N GLU A 382 -3.76 -17.76 -22.41
CA GLU A 382 -4.22 -18.95 -21.72
C GLU A 382 -5.58 -18.66 -21.05
N PHE A 383 -6.61 -19.42 -21.38
CA PHE A 383 -7.96 -19.30 -20.83
C PHE A 383 -8.25 -20.43 -19.83
N ARG A 384 -8.73 -20.05 -18.64
CA ARG A 384 -9.18 -20.96 -17.57
C ARG A 384 -10.59 -20.59 -17.13
N VAL A 385 -11.44 -21.59 -16.93
CA VAL A 385 -12.80 -21.40 -16.45
C VAL A 385 -12.93 -22.11 -15.11
N MET A 386 -13.49 -21.43 -14.12
CA MET A 386 -13.72 -21.97 -12.79
C MET A 386 -15.12 -21.61 -12.28
N PRO A 387 -15.78 -22.48 -11.50
CA PRO A 387 -17.07 -22.15 -10.90
C PRO A 387 -16.92 -21.04 -9.85
N TYR A 388 -17.78 -20.03 -9.89
CA TYR A 388 -17.78 -18.91 -8.94
C TYR A 388 -18.92 -19.00 -7.93
N SER A 389 -20.13 -19.31 -8.40
CA SER A 389 -21.31 -19.58 -7.58
C SER A 389 -22.27 -20.50 -8.34
N GLU A 390 -23.41 -20.86 -7.74
CA GLU A 390 -24.45 -21.60 -8.46
C GLU A 390 -24.84 -20.88 -9.76
N GLY A 391 -24.70 -21.57 -10.90
CA GLY A 391 -25.01 -21.06 -12.23
C GLY A 391 -24.07 -19.97 -12.78
N GLN A 392 -22.91 -19.72 -12.15
CA GLN A 392 -21.97 -18.67 -12.58
C GLN A 392 -20.54 -19.17 -12.70
N TRP A 393 -19.86 -18.74 -13.76
CA TRP A 393 -18.48 -19.06 -14.06
C TRP A 393 -17.59 -17.82 -14.03
N LEU A 394 -16.36 -18.04 -13.61
CA LEU A 394 -15.25 -17.09 -13.65
C LEU A 394 -14.29 -17.55 -14.74
N LEU A 395 -14.20 -16.75 -15.80
CA LEU A 395 -13.25 -16.93 -16.89
C LEU A 395 -12.04 -16.02 -16.62
N VAL A 396 -10.86 -16.63 -16.57
CA VAL A 396 -9.58 -15.94 -16.43
C VAL A 396 -8.80 -16.13 -17.72
N ALA A 397 -8.30 -15.03 -18.27
CA ALA A 397 -7.43 -15.03 -19.46
C ALA A 397 -6.08 -14.39 -19.11
N ARG A 398 -5.01 -15.16 -19.27
CA ARG A 398 -3.64 -14.79 -18.91
C ARG A 398 -2.78 -14.61 -20.14
N ASP A 399 -2.00 -13.54 -20.19
CA ASP A 399 -1.00 -13.34 -21.25
C ASP A 399 0.25 -14.20 -20.97
N VAL A 400 0.52 -15.16 -21.84
CA VAL A 400 1.65 -16.09 -21.78
C VAL A 400 2.64 -15.87 -22.95
N THR A 401 2.55 -14.72 -23.63
CA THR A 401 3.37 -14.40 -24.82
C THR A 401 4.87 -14.44 -24.51
N GLN A 402 5.30 -13.84 -23.39
CA GLN A 402 6.71 -13.80 -23.00
C GLN A 402 7.26 -15.21 -22.70
N MET A 403 6.45 -16.04 -22.04
CA MET A 403 6.84 -17.41 -21.69
C MET A 403 7.10 -18.24 -22.96
N HIS A 404 6.19 -18.18 -23.95
CA HIS A 404 6.39 -18.89 -25.21
C HIS A 404 7.58 -18.37 -26.04
N GLN A 405 7.83 -17.07 -26.03
CA GLN A 405 9.02 -16.49 -26.70
C GLN A 405 10.32 -16.98 -26.05
N LEU A 406 10.37 -17.05 -24.72
CA LEU A 406 11.53 -17.56 -23.98
C LEU A 406 11.78 -19.05 -24.26
N GLU A 407 10.72 -19.87 -24.30
CA GLU A 407 10.84 -21.29 -24.65
C GLU A 407 11.38 -21.50 -26.07
N GLY A 408 10.91 -20.72 -27.04
CA GLY A 408 11.41 -20.76 -28.42
C GLY A 408 12.89 -20.36 -28.52
N ALA A 409 13.27 -19.27 -27.86
CA ALA A 409 14.67 -18.81 -27.82
C ALA A 409 15.60 -19.85 -27.17
N ARG A 410 15.16 -20.49 -26.08
CA ARG A 410 15.88 -21.55 -25.39
C ARG A 410 16.12 -22.77 -26.29
N ARG A 411 15.11 -23.22 -27.04
CA ARG A 411 15.27 -24.37 -27.98
C ARG A 411 16.30 -24.08 -29.06
N ASN A 412 16.24 -22.90 -29.68
CA ASN A 412 17.21 -22.49 -30.71
C ASN A 412 18.64 -22.38 -30.17
N PHE A 413 18.80 -21.94 -28.92
CA PHE A 413 20.09 -21.89 -28.25
C PHE A 413 20.73 -23.28 -28.09
N PHE A 414 19.99 -24.25 -27.58
CA PHE A 414 20.51 -25.61 -27.38
C PHE A 414 20.93 -26.29 -28.70
N ALA A 415 20.15 -26.08 -29.76
CA ALA A 415 20.48 -26.59 -31.09
C ALA A 415 21.82 -26.02 -31.60
N ASN A 416 22.03 -24.70 -31.47
CA ASN A 416 23.24 -24.04 -31.94
C ASN A 416 24.49 -24.41 -31.11
N VAL A 417 24.36 -24.47 -29.78
CA VAL A 417 25.45 -24.92 -28.89
C VAL A 417 25.91 -26.33 -29.25
N SER A 418 24.96 -27.23 -29.46
CA SER A 418 25.26 -28.62 -29.83
C SER A 418 26.03 -28.72 -31.14
N HIS A 419 25.68 -27.90 -32.14
CA HIS A 419 26.36 -27.86 -33.43
C HIS A 419 27.79 -27.31 -33.31
N GLU A 420 27.99 -26.19 -32.62
CA GLU A 420 29.30 -25.54 -32.46
C GLU A 420 30.28 -26.34 -31.58
N LEU A 421 29.79 -27.19 -30.68
CA LEU A 421 30.63 -28.11 -29.90
C LEU A 421 30.97 -29.39 -30.67
N ARG A 422 30.06 -29.90 -31.52
CA ARG A 422 30.27 -31.14 -32.28
C ARG A 422 31.40 -31.00 -33.30
N THR A 423 31.47 -29.88 -34.01
CA THR A 423 32.48 -29.67 -35.06
C THR A 423 33.94 -29.80 -34.58
N PRO A 424 34.39 -29.09 -33.52
CA PRO A 424 35.76 -29.26 -33.02
C PRO A 424 36.00 -30.66 -32.44
N LEU A 425 34.99 -31.28 -31.82
CA LEU A 425 35.08 -32.64 -31.29
C LEU A 425 35.34 -33.67 -32.41
N THR A 426 34.64 -33.54 -33.54
CA THR A 426 34.86 -34.41 -34.72
C THR A 426 36.26 -34.24 -35.30
N VAL A 427 36.81 -33.02 -35.32
CA VAL A 427 38.20 -32.77 -35.78
C VAL A 427 39.22 -33.38 -34.83
N LEU A 428 39.03 -33.23 -33.51
CA LEU A 428 39.88 -33.85 -32.49
C LEU A 428 39.87 -35.38 -32.62
N GLN A 429 38.67 -35.95 -32.77
CA GLN A 429 38.49 -37.39 -32.92
C GLN A 429 39.17 -37.92 -34.20
N GLY A 430 39.00 -37.24 -35.33
CA GLY A 430 39.64 -37.66 -36.59
C GLY A 430 41.17 -37.64 -36.53
N TYR A 431 41.79 -36.63 -35.89
CA TYR A 431 43.25 -36.62 -35.70
C TYR A 431 43.71 -37.71 -34.72
N LEU A 432 42.94 -37.99 -33.66
CA LEU A 432 43.24 -39.07 -32.71
C LEU A 432 43.17 -40.45 -33.38
N GLU A 433 42.15 -40.70 -34.21
CA GLU A 433 42.00 -41.93 -35.00
C GLU A 433 43.19 -42.10 -35.97
N MET A 434 43.56 -41.05 -36.71
CA MET A 434 44.71 -41.07 -37.62
C MET A 434 46.05 -41.35 -36.92
N MET A 435 46.23 -40.83 -35.70
CA MET A 435 47.42 -41.05 -34.87
C MET A 435 47.49 -42.48 -34.30
N ASN A 436 46.35 -43.13 -34.12
CA ASN A 436 46.27 -44.50 -33.59
C ASN A 436 46.54 -45.55 -34.68
N ASP A 437 46.17 -45.26 -35.94
CA ASP A 437 46.23 -46.23 -37.05
C ASP A 437 47.50 -46.13 -37.93
N SER A 438 48.34 -45.09 -37.79
CA SER A 438 49.48 -44.88 -38.70
C SER A 438 50.75 -44.31 -38.03
N VAL A 439 51.93 -44.74 -38.50
CA VAL A 439 53.23 -44.13 -38.14
C VAL A 439 53.31 -42.75 -38.80
N MET A 440 52.77 -41.75 -38.13
CA MET A 440 52.82 -40.36 -38.60
C MET A 440 54.25 -39.82 -38.53
N SER A 441 54.70 -39.21 -39.63
CA SER A 441 55.96 -38.45 -39.66
C SER A 441 55.93 -37.33 -38.61
N GLU A 442 57.08 -37.01 -38.00
CA GLU A 442 57.25 -35.93 -37.02
C GLU A 442 56.58 -34.60 -37.42
N PRO A 443 56.68 -34.11 -38.68
CA PRO A 443 56.04 -32.86 -39.11
C PRO A 443 54.50 -32.93 -39.14
N SER A 444 53.94 -34.09 -39.50
CA SER A 444 52.48 -34.28 -39.55
C SER A 444 51.90 -34.43 -38.14
N ARG A 445 52.65 -35.05 -37.23
CA ARG A 445 52.28 -35.21 -35.82
C ARG A 445 52.29 -33.89 -35.08
N SER A 446 53.32 -33.06 -35.28
CA SER A 446 53.37 -31.72 -34.68
C SER A 446 52.25 -30.81 -35.18
N LYS A 447 51.92 -30.88 -36.49
CA LYS A 447 50.77 -30.18 -37.06
C LYS A 447 49.44 -30.66 -36.49
N ALA A 448 49.23 -31.98 -36.36
CA ALA A 448 48.03 -32.55 -35.76
C ALA A 448 47.87 -32.11 -34.30
N LEU A 449 48.92 -32.23 -33.48
CA LEU A 449 48.92 -31.79 -32.08
C LEU A 449 48.65 -30.28 -31.96
N HIS A 450 49.22 -29.47 -32.85
CA HIS A 450 48.96 -28.04 -32.89
C HIS A 450 47.49 -27.73 -33.20
N THR A 451 46.93 -28.31 -34.26
CA THR A 451 45.52 -28.13 -34.63
C THR A 451 44.57 -28.65 -33.56
N MET A 452 44.88 -29.78 -32.92
CA MET A 452 44.11 -30.30 -31.79
C MET A 452 44.14 -29.32 -30.61
N SER A 453 45.32 -28.82 -30.23
CA SER A 453 45.44 -27.83 -29.16
C SER A 453 44.68 -26.54 -29.48
N GLU A 454 44.64 -26.09 -30.74
CA GLU A 454 43.82 -24.94 -31.15
C GLU A 454 42.33 -25.21 -31.01
N GLN A 455 41.84 -26.40 -31.41
CA GLN A 455 40.43 -26.77 -31.25
C GLN A 455 40.03 -26.88 -29.77
N THR A 456 40.90 -27.42 -28.91
CA THR A 456 40.67 -27.47 -27.46
C THR A 456 40.59 -26.07 -26.84
N ARG A 457 41.52 -25.17 -27.17
CA ARG A 457 41.47 -23.77 -26.70
C ARG A 457 40.21 -23.05 -27.20
N ARG A 458 39.79 -23.32 -28.42
CA ARG A 458 38.55 -22.76 -28.99
C ARG A 458 37.31 -23.26 -28.25
N MET A 459 37.23 -24.55 -27.92
CA MET A 459 36.13 -25.10 -27.12
C MET A 459 36.10 -24.49 -25.72
N ASP A 460 37.24 -24.37 -25.05
CA ASP A 460 37.34 -23.73 -23.72
C ASP A 460 36.84 -22.28 -23.76
N SER A 461 37.25 -21.51 -24.76
CA SER A 461 36.75 -20.13 -24.95
C SER A 461 35.25 -20.08 -25.20
N LEU A 462 34.70 -21.01 -25.98
CA LEU A 462 33.27 -21.07 -26.29
C LEU A 462 32.45 -21.41 -25.03
N VAL A 463 32.89 -22.39 -24.24
CA VAL A 463 32.25 -22.77 -22.98
C VAL A 463 32.27 -21.61 -21.98
N LYS A 464 33.42 -20.94 -21.81
CA LYS A 464 33.52 -19.75 -20.95
C LYS A 464 32.52 -18.66 -21.37
N GLN A 465 32.44 -18.36 -22.66
CA GLN A 465 31.49 -17.37 -23.19
C GLN A 465 30.03 -17.77 -23.00
N LEU A 466 29.68 -19.05 -23.13
CA LEU A 466 28.34 -19.55 -22.83
C LEU A 466 27.99 -19.41 -21.36
N LEU A 467 28.92 -19.74 -20.46
CA LEU A 467 28.73 -19.59 -19.01
C LEU A 467 28.58 -18.11 -18.63
N THR A 468 29.39 -17.23 -19.22
CA THR A 468 29.25 -15.77 -19.04
C THR A 468 27.89 -15.29 -19.52
N LEU A 469 27.46 -15.67 -20.72
CA LEU A 469 26.15 -15.29 -21.25
C LEU A 469 25.01 -15.82 -20.36
N SER A 470 25.08 -17.08 -19.94
CA SER A 470 24.08 -17.69 -19.04
C SER A 470 24.03 -16.99 -17.68
N ARG A 471 25.18 -16.59 -17.12
CA ARG A 471 25.24 -15.86 -15.85
C ARG A 471 24.63 -14.46 -16.00
N ILE A 472 24.88 -13.79 -17.13
CA ILE A 472 24.28 -12.49 -17.42
C ILE A 472 22.76 -12.64 -17.62
N GLU A 473 22.27 -13.64 -18.36
CA GLU A 473 20.83 -13.83 -18.62
C GLU A 473 20.02 -14.29 -17.40
N ALA A 474 20.62 -15.09 -16.51
CA ALA A 474 19.95 -15.61 -15.32
C ALA A 474 19.89 -14.58 -14.16
N ALA A 475 20.67 -13.51 -14.20
CA ALA A 475 20.73 -12.53 -13.13
C ALA A 475 19.50 -11.60 -13.15
N PRO A 476 18.59 -11.66 -12.15
CA PRO A 476 17.34 -10.90 -12.16
C PRO A 476 17.53 -9.39 -11.97
N ALA A 477 18.69 -8.95 -11.46
CA ALA A 477 19.16 -7.57 -11.43
C ALA A 477 20.67 -7.55 -11.13
N ILE A 478 21.43 -6.62 -11.71
CA ILE A 478 22.83 -6.37 -11.33
C ILE A 478 22.92 -5.24 -10.32
N ASP A 479 23.86 -5.34 -9.38
CA ASP A 479 24.15 -4.23 -8.46
C ASP A 479 24.92 -3.14 -9.21
N LEU A 480 24.21 -2.08 -9.59
CA LEU A 480 24.76 -0.88 -10.20
C LEU A 480 25.30 0.10 -9.16
N LYS A 481 25.65 -0.33 -7.93
CA LYS A 481 26.25 0.54 -6.90
C LYS A 481 27.76 0.43 -6.82
N GLU A 482 28.35 -0.61 -7.41
CA GLU A 482 29.80 -0.77 -7.45
C GLU A 482 30.45 0.29 -8.33
N LYS A 483 31.57 0.85 -7.87
CA LYS A 483 32.36 1.83 -8.63
C LYS A 483 33.36 1.10 -9.51
N VAL A 484 33.21 1.26 -10.81
CA VAL A 484 34.09 0.70 -11.85
C VAL A 484 35.05 1.77 -12.34
N ASP A 485 36.35 1.45 -12.26
CA ASP A 485 37.44 2.29 -12.75
C ASP A 485 37.77 1.94 -14.21
N VAL A 486 36.90 2.34 -15.12
CA VAL A 486 37.06 2.11 -16.57
C VAL A 486 38.40 2.66 -17.10
N PRO A 487 38.92 3.82 -16.66
CA PRO A 487 40.24 4.27 -17.07
C PRO A 487 41.39 3.29 -16.74
N VAL A 488 41.37 2.67 -15.56
CA VAL A 488 42.35 1.62 -15.19
C VAL A 488 42.17 0.38 -16.05
N MET A 489 40.92 -0.03 -16.29
CA MET A 489 40.58 -1.15 -17.15
C MET A 489 41.10 -0.96 -18.59
N LEU A 490 40.97 0.25 -19.15
CA LEU A 490 41.44 0.57 -20.50
C LEU A 490 42.98 0.58 -20.59
N LYS A 491 43.68 1.00 -19.53
CA LYS A 491 45.15 0.90 -19.48
C LYS A 491 45.63 -0.55 -19.54
N LEU A 492 44.97 -1.46 -18.82
CA LEU A 492 45.27 -2.89 -18.90
C LEU A 492 44.97 -3.44 -20.29
N LEU A 493 43.80 -3.12 -20.85
CA LEU A 493 43.41 -3.55 -22.19
C LEU A 493 44.33 -3.02 -23.29
N GLN A 494 44.93 -1.83 -23.12
CA GLN A 494 45.91 -1.30 -24.06
C GLN A 494 47.13 -2.22 -24.21
N HIS A 495 47.63 -2.78 -23.10
CA HIS A 495 48.78 -3.69 -23.11
C HIS A 495 48.41 -5.04 -23.75
N GLU A 496 47.22 -5.57 -23.42
CA GLU A 496 46.71 -6.81 -24.00
C GLU A 496 46.47 -6.67 -25.52
N ALA A 497 45.87 -5.57 -25.96
CA ALA A 497 45.60 -5.29 -27.38
C ALA A 497 46.90 -5.11 -28.18
N ALA A 498 47.92 -4.45 -27.62
CA ALA A 498 49.23 -4.33 -28.24
C ALA A 498 49.91 -5.70 -28.42
N THR A 499 49.83 -6.56 -27.39
CA THR A 499 50.36 -7.92 -27.43
C THR A 499 49.65 -8.79 -28.47
N LEU A 500 48.31 -8.73 -28.50
CA LEU A 500 47.48 -9.46 -29.48
C LEU A 500 47.71 -8.98 -30.91
N SER A 501 47.94 -7.67 -31.09
CA SER A 501 48.27 -7.08 -32.37
C SER A 501 49.64 -7.54 -32.88
N GLY A 502 50.62 -7.71 -31.99
CA GLY A 502 52.00 -8.08 -32.36
C GLY A 502 52.67 -7.02 -33.25
N GLY A 503 52.26 -5.75 -33.12
CA GLY A 503 52.73 -4.64 -33.96
C GLY A 503 52.05 -4.50 -35.32
N ARG A 504 51.01 -5.31 -35.61
CA ARG A 504 50.30 -5.29 -36.91
C ARG A 504 49.36 -4.10 -37.12
N HIS A 505 49.00 -3.39 -36.05
CA HIS A 505 47.99 -2.33 -36.08
C HIS A 505 48.49 -1.08 -35.37
N ASP A 506 48.00 0.08 -35.82
CA ASP A 506 48.22 1.38 -35.16
C ASP A 506 47.05 1.66 -34.19
N ILE A 507 47.28 1.49 -32.89
CA ILE A 507 46.20 1.49 -31.87
C ILE A 507 46.32 2.72 -30.97
N HIS A 508 45.30 3.58 -30.99
CA HIS A 508 45.23 4.82 -30.21
C HIS A 508 44.16 4.74 -29.13
N PHE A 509 44.53 5.10 -27.89
CA PHE A 509 43.59 5.18 -26.75
C PHE A 509 43.42 6.63 -26.28
N HIS A 510 42.19 7.11 -26.29
CA HIS A 510 41.80 8.44 -25.79
C HIS A 510 40.88 8.30 -24.58
N THR A 511 41.43 8.41 -23.37
CA THR A 511 40.70 8.12 -22.13
C THR A 511 40.67 9.32 -21.19
N ASP A 512 39.50 9.69 -20.68
CA ASP A 512 39.36 10.61 -19.55
C ASP A 512 39.77 9.90 -18.23
N PRO A 513 40.87 10.31 -17.57
CA PRO A 513 41.40 9.62 -16.40
C PRO A 513 40.53 9.71 -15.15
N HIS A 514 39.55 10.63 -15.12
CA HIS A 514 38.67 10.84 -13.96
C HIS A 514 37.26 10.29 -14.16
N LEU A 515 36.94 9.78 -15.35
CA LEU A 515 35.60 9.31 -15.70
C LEU A 515 35.35 7.88 -15.21
N LYS A 516 34.97 7.76 -13.95
CA LYS A 516 34.52 6.50 -13.31
C LYS A 516 33.01 6.33 -13.45
N VAL A 517 32.54 5.08 -13.46
CA VAL A 517 31.12 4.75 -13.58
C VAL A 517 30.67 3.75 -12.53
N PHE A 518 29.38 3.77 -12.24
CA PHE A 518 28.69 2.78 -11.45
C PHE A 518 28.23 1.63 -12.36
N GLY A 519 28.49 0.39 -11.96
CA GLY A 519 28.16 -0.77 -12.79
C GLY A 519 28.84 -2.03 -12.29
N ASN A 520 28.68 -3.12 -13.05
CA ASN A 520 29.35 -4.38 -12.79
C ASN A 520 30.69 -4.44 -13.54
N ASP A 521 31.79 -4.56 -12.81
CA ASP A 521 33.15 -4.55 -13.36
C ASP A 521 33.37 -5.69 -14.37
N GLU A 522 32.97 -6.92 -14.04
CA GLU A 522 33.15 -8.11 -14.89
C GLU A 522 32.41 -7.96 -16.23
N GLN A 523 31.16 -7.48 -16.21
CA GLN A 523 30.36 -7.27 -17.42
C GLN A 523 30.87 -6.13 -18.30
N LEU A 524 31.24 -4.99 -17.70
CA LEU A 524 31.81 -3.87 -18.46
C LEU A 524 33.16 -4.24 -19.06
N ARG A 525 34.02 -4.95 -18.30
CA ARG A 525 35.29 -5.49 -18.82
C ARG A 525 35.04 -6.42 -20.00
N SER A 526 34.12 -7.37 -19.86
CA SER A 526 33.78 -8.30 -20.93
C SER A 526 33.24 -7.59 -22.17
N ALA A 527 32.35 -6.61 -22.02
CA ALA A 527 31.81 -5.85 -23.14
C ALA A 527 32.90 -5.06 -23.88
N ILE A 528 33.72 -4.30 -23.14
CA ILE A 528 34.80 -3.48 -23.70
C ILE A 528 35.87 -4.36 -24.35
N SER A 529 36.31 -5.44 -23.69
CA SER A 529 37.34 -6.33 -24.22
C SER A 529 36.86 -7.04 -25.49
N ASN A 530 35.61 -7.50 -25.54
CA ASN A 530 35.05 -8.13 -26.76
C ASN A 530 35.04 -7.16 -27.95
N LEU A 531 34.74 -5.87 -27.74
CA LEU A 531 34.78 -4.87 -28.81
C LEU A 531 36.22 -4.58 -29.26
N VAL A 532 37.16 -4.41 -28.33
CA VAL A 532 38.57 -4.14 -28.63
C VAL A 532 39.24 -5.33 -29.33
N TYR A 533 39.06 -6.55 -28.82
CA TYR A 533 39.62 -7.75 -29.45
C TYR A 533 39.00 -8.01 -30.82
N ASN A 534 37.71 -7.71 -31.02
CA ASN A 534 37.08 -7.83 -32.33
C ASN A 534 37.73 -6.87 -33.34
N ALA A 535 38.01 -5.63 -32.94
CA ALA A 535 38.73 -4.69 -33.79
C ALA A 535 40.10 -5.27 -34.19
N VAL A 536 40.90 -5.75 -33.25
CA VAL A 536 42.25 -6.29 -33.54
C VAL A 536 42.24 -7.60 -34.35
N ASN A 537 41.28 -8.50 -34.11
CA ASN A 537 41.24 -9.82 -34.74
C ASN A 537 40.57 -9.84 -36.12
N HIS A 538 39.71 -8.86 -36.42
CA HIS A 538 38.93 -8.82 -37.65
C HIS A 538 39.37 -7.75 -38.66
N THR A 539 40.42 -6.99 -38.34
CA THR A 539 41.04 -6.04 -39.26
C THR A 539 42.36 -6.58 -39.84
N PRO A 540 42.72 -6.19 -41.07
CA PRO A 540 44.01 -6.51 -41.67
C PRO A 540 45.16 -5.69 -41.09
N ASP A 541 46.39 -6.13 -41.35
CA ASP A 541 47.60 -5.42 -40.93
C ASP A 541 47.67 -4.00 -41.53
N GLY A 542 48.18 -3.05 -40.76
CA GLY A 542 48.23 -1.62 -41.10
C GLY A 542 46.95 -0.84 -40.78
N THR A 543 45.90 -1.49 -40.27
CA THR A 543 44.65 -0.82 -39.88
C THR A 543 44.87 0.05 -38.64
N ARG A 544 44.30 1.25 -38.67
CA ARG A 544 44.24 2.18 -37.54
C ARG A 544 43.00 1.86 -36.70
N ILE A 545 43.20 1.71 -35.40
CA ILE A 545 42.14 1.43 -34.43
C ILE A 545 42.12 2.54 -33.38
N ASP A 546 41.05 3.32 -33.34
CA ASP A 546 40.85 4.40 -32.39
C ASP A 546 39.85 3.99 -31.31
N ILE A 547 40.29 3.98 -30.05
CA ILE A 547 39.50 3.62 -28.88
C ILE A 547 39.36 4.85 -27.99
N SER A 548 38.14 5.21 -27.61
CA SER A 548 37.90 6.38 -26.76
C SER A 548 36.89 6.13 -25.65
N TRP A 549 37.16 6.75 -24.50
CA TRP A 549 36.30 6.80 -23.32
C TRP A 549 36.21 8.23 -22.82
N LEU A 550 35.11 8.90 -23.16
CA LEU A 550 34.96 10.34 -22.99
C LEU A 550 33.59 10.70 -22.41
N ARG A 551 33.52 11.84 -21.72
CA ARG A 551 32.26 12.37 -21.19
C ARG A 551 31.49 13.12 -22.28
N GLY A 552 30.28 12.67 -22.58
CA GLY A 552 29.34 13.33 -23.49
C GLY A 552 28.18 14.01 -22.76
N LYS A 553 27.32 14.71 -23.53
CA LYS A 553 26.11 15.39 -22.99
C LYS A 553 25.09 14.42 -22.38
N GLN A 554 25.02 13.20 -22.89
CA GLN A 554 24.03 12.19 -22.48
C GLN A 554 24.59 11.15 -21.49
N GLY A 555 25.90 11.17 -21.23
CA GLY A 555 26.55 10.14 -20.40
C GLY A 555 28.02 9.91 -20.73
N ALA A 556 28.57 8.79 -20.26
CA ALA A 556 29.94 8.36 -20.60
C ALA A 556 29.89 7.53 -21.88
N ILE A 557 30.70 7.89 -22.87
CA ILE A 557 30.66 7.32 -24.21
C ILE A 557 31.91 6.48 -24.41
N PHE A 558 31.72 5.20 -24.72
CA PHE A 558 32.76 4.33 -25.24
C PHE A 558 32.62 4.19 -26.74
N ARG A 559 33.72 4.32 -27.47
CA ARG A 559 33.76 4.17 -28.93
C ARG A 559 35.03 3.43 -29.36
N VAL A 560 34.87 2.43 -30.23
CA VAL A 560 35.97 1.74 -30.92
C VAL A 560 35.71 1.87 -32.41
N CYS A 561 36.64 2.45 -33.14
CA CYS A 561 36.58 2.58 -34.59
C CYS A 561 37.80 2.00 -35.26
N ASP A 562 37.58 1.38 -36.41
CA ASP A 562 38.63 0.88 -37.29
C ASP A 562 38.39 1.34 -38.73
N ASN A 563 39.46 1.55 -39.49
CA ASN A 563 39.39 1.83 -40.93
C ASN A 563 39.52 0.56 -41.79
N GLY A 564 39.02 -0.57 -41.29
CA GLY A 564 39.12 -1.88 -41.92
C GLY A 564 38.11 -2.13 -43.05
N PRO A 565 37.77 -3.40 -43.35
CA PRO A 565 36.96 -3.77 -44.51
C PRO A 565 35.50 -3.28 -44.46
N GLY A 566 35.01 -2.86 -43.30
CA GLY A 566 33.61 -2.45 -43.13
C GLY A 566 32.61 -3.61 -43.15
N ILE A 567 31.35 -3.32 -42.84
CA ILE A 567 30.25 -4.27 -42.75
C ILE A 567 29.08 -3.77 -43.61
N ALA A 568 28.54 -4.64 -44.47
CA ALA A 568 27.37 -4.31 -45.27
C ALA A 568 26.12 -4.07 -44.40
N SER A 569 25.26 -3.14 -44.81
CA SER A 569 24.11 -2.67 -44.03
C SER A 569 23.10 -3.78 -43.69
N GLU A 570 22.98 -4.80 -44.54
CA GLU A 570 22.11 -5.96 -44.33
C GLU A 570 22.48 -6.81 -43.10
N HIS A 571 23.75 -6.80 -42.71
CA HIS A 571 24.24 -7.61 -41.59
C HIS A 571 24.10 -6.88 -40.24
N ILE A 572 24.12 -5.55 -40.24
CA ILE A 572 24.20 -4.72 -39.02
C ILE A 572 23.12 -5.08 -37.97
N PRO A 573 21.83 -5.24 -38.32
CA PRO A 573 20.79 -5.56 -37.32
C PRO A 573 20.99 -6.92 -36.65
N ARG A 574 21.70 -7.83 -37.34
CA ARG A 574 21.86 -9.23 -36.96
C ARG A 574 23.17 -9.54 -36.24
N LEU A 575 24.14 -8.61 -36.25
CA LEU A 575 25.46 -8.79 -35.61
C LEU A 575 25.41 -9.13 -34.12
N THR A 576 24.33 -8.74 -33.44
CA THR A 576 24.13 -9.02 -32.01
C THR A 576 23.31 -10.29 -31.75
N GLU A 577 22.89 -11.02 -32.80
CA GLU A 577 22.28 -12.35 -32.68
C GLU A 577 23.33 -13.38 -32.25
N ARG A 578 22.90 -14.39 -31.49
CA ARG A 578 23.79 -15.46 -31.02
C ARG A 578 24.30 -16.29 -32.21
N PHE A 579 25.61 -16.54 -32.26
CA PHE A 579 26.26 -17.35 -33.30
C PHE A 579 26.17 -16.77 -34.73
N TYR A 580 25.72 -15.52 -34.89
CA TYR A 580 25.64 -14.86 -36.19
C TYR A 580 27.00 -14.37 -36.67
N ARG A 581 27.30 -14.56 -37.95
CA ARG A 581 28.58 -14.19 -38.59
C ARG A 581 28.35 -13.82 -40.05
N VAL A 582 29.05 -12.79 -40.52
CA VAL A 582 28.98 -12.29 -41.91
C VAL A 582 29.55 -13.31 -42.90
N ASP A 583 30.78 -13.77 -42.69
CA ASP A 583 31.41 -14.82 -43.50
C ASP A 583 31.76 -16.03 -42.63
N LYS A 584 31.42 -17.25 -43.09
CA LYS A 584 31.73 -18.54 -42.41
C LYS A 584 33.11 -19.14 -42.79
N ALA A 585 33.78 -18.61 -43.81
CA ALA A 585 35.05 -19.13 -44.33
C ALA A 585 36.28 -18.41 -43.74
N ARG A 586 36.29 -17.07 -43.74
CA ARG A 586 37.36 -16.21 -43.19
C ARG A 586 37.53 -16.32 -41.67
N SER A 587 36.45 -16.73 -41.03
CA SER A 587 36.24 -16.89 -39.59
C SER A 587 36.82 -18.16 -38.98
N ARG A 588 37.13 -19.18 -39.80
CA ARG A 588 37.80 -20.41 -39.32
C ARG A 588 39.27 -20.18 -39.00
N ALA A 589 39.88 -19.18 -39.62
CA ALA A 589 41.27 -18.78 -39.37
C ALA A 589 41.43 -17.91 -38.10
N THR A 590 40.41 -17.13 -37.73
CA THR A 590 40.45 -16.19 -36.57
C THR A 590 39.69 -16.68 -35.34
N GLY A 591 39.05 -17.85 -35.39
CA GLY A 591 38.56 -18.57 -34.20
C GLY A 591 37.34 -18.01 -33.46
N GLY A 592 36.71 -16.92 -33.92
CA GLY A 592 35.57 -16.31 -33.21
C GLY A 592 34.34 -17.24 -33.04
N SER A 593 33.65 -17.15 -31.91
CA SER A 593 32.48 -17.98 -31.56
C SER A 593 31.13 -17.43 -32.05
N GLY A 594 31.07 -16.15 -32.44
CA GLY A 594 29.81 -15.44 -32.73
C GLY A 594 28.97 -15.13 -31.48
N LEU A 595 29.51 -15.32 -30.27
CA LEU A 595 28.82 -14.98 -29.00
C LEU A 595 29.24 -13.61 -28.44
N GLY A 596 30.40 -13.07 -28.84
CA GLY A 596 30.97 -11.86 -28.24
C GLY A 596 30.06 -10.63 -28.31
N LEU A 597 29.47 -10.33 -29.46
CA LEU A 597 28.54 -9.18 -29.60
C LEU A 597 27.19 -9.41 -28.91
N ALA A 598 26.75 -10.67 -28.77
CA ALA A 598 25.57 -10.99 -27.97
C ALA A 598 25.85 -10.72 -26.48
N ILE A 599 27.01 -11.12 -25.95
CA ILE A 599 27.45 -10.80 -24.58
C ILE A 599 27.48 -9.29 -24.37
N VAL A 600 28.05 -8.53 -25.31
CA VAL A 600 28.08 -7.05 -25.27
C VAL A 600 26.66 -6.48 -25.18
N LYS A 601 25.73 -6.95 -26.02
CA LYS A 601 24.34 -6.49 -26.00
C LYS A 601 23.67 -6.73 -24.64
N HIS A 602 23.82 -7.93 -24.08
CA HIS A 602 23.21 -8.26 -22.78
C HIS A 602 23.85 -7.50 -21.62
N ALA A 603 25.19 -7.41 -21.58
CA ALA A 603 25.91 -6.62 -20.59
C ALA A 603 25.51 -5.14 -20.62
N LEU A 604 25.40 -4.53 -21.81
CA LEU A 604 24.97 -3.14 -21.94
C LEU A 604 23.50 -2.94 -21.57
N SER A 605 22.63 -3.88 -21.92
CA SER A 605 21.20 -3.82 -21.54
C SER A 605 21.02 -3.75 -20.03
N HIS A 606 21.84 -4.49 -19.27
CA HIS A 606 21.85 -4.45 -17.80
C HIS A 606 22.29 -3.09 -17.24
N HIS A 607 23.10 -2.34 -17.98
CA HIS A 607 23.52 -0.96 -17.65
C HIS A 607 22.61 0.10 -18.27
N ASN A 608 21.42 -0.28 -18.76
CA ASN A 608 20.49 0.58 -19.49
C ASN A 608 21.14 1.32 -20.68
N ALA A 609 22.10 0.67 -21.33
CA ALA A 609 22.80 1.15 -22.50
C ALA A 609 22.49 0.26 -23.71
N ARG A 610 22.71 0.79 -24.90
CA ARG A 610 22.58 0.06 -26.17
C ARG A 610 23.88 0.16 -26.93
N LEU A 611 24.20 -0.91 -27.67
CA LEU A 611 25.26 -0.91 -28.66
C LEU A 611 24.74 -0.32 -29.97
N ASP A 612 25.36 0.77 -30.41
CA ASP A 612 25.16 1.41 -31.70
C ASP A 612 26.32 1.05 -32.62
N ILE A 613 25.99 0.64 -33.85
CA ILE A 613 26.96 0.17 -34.84
C ILE A 613 26.77 1.00 -36.11
N THR A 614 27.82 1.70 -36.52
CA THR A 614 27.84 2.44 -37.78
C THR A 614 29.01 1.93 -38.61
N SER A 615 28.75 1.46 -39.84
CA SER A 615 29.80 0.96 -40.71
C SER A 615 29.54 1.34 -42.15
N VAL A 616 30.61 1.70 -42.85
CA VAL A 616 30.63 1.88 -44.30
C VAL A 616 31.70 0.95 -44.88
N PRO A 617 31.35 0.07 -45.83
CA PRO A 617 32.30 -0.83 -46.49
C PRO A 617 33.56 -0.10 -46.97
N HIS A 618 34.72 -0.67 -46.67
CA HIS A 618 36.07 -0.18 -47.03
C HIS A 618 36.41 1.24 -46.56
N LYS A 619 35.70 1.77 -45.55
CA LYS A 619 35.99 3.10 -44.98
C LYS A 619 36.22 3.05 -43.48
N GLU A 620 35.16 2.81 -42.72
CA GLU A 620 35.19 2.85 -41.26
C GLU A 620 34.09 1.97 -40.67
N THR A 621 34.40 1.27 -39.59
CA THR A 621 33.41 0.65 -38.70
C THR A 621 33.59 1.22 -37.32
N CYS A 622 32.49 1.61 -36.68
CA CYS A 622 32.48 2.12 -35.32
C CYS A 622 31.42 1.39 -34.48
N PHE A 623 31.87 0.88 -33.34
CA PHE A 623 31.02 0.36 -32.28
C PHE A 623 31.01 1.36 -31.13
N THR A 624 29.82 1.85 -30.79
CA THR A 624 29.63 2.89 -29.77
C THR A 624 28.58 2.45 -28.76
N PHE A 625 28.79 2.76 -27.48
CA PHE A 625 27.73 2.71 -26.49
C PHE A 625 27.84 3.89 -25.53
N THR A 626 26.69 4.31 -24.99
CA THR A 626 26.62 5.40 -24.01
C THR A 626 26.06 4.89 -22.70
N LEU A 627 26.84 4.95 -21.63
CA LEU A 627 26.33 4.74 -20.28
C LEU A 627 25.64 6.01 -19.79
N PRO A 628 24.37 5.96 -19.35
CA PRO A 628 23.62 7.15 -18.98
C PRO A 628 24.30 7.94 -17.86
N ALA A 629 24.14 9.27 -17.87
CA ALA A 629 24.80 10.18 -16.92
C ALA A 629 24.61 9.82 -15.44
N ARG A 630 23.50 9.16 -15.07
CA ARG A 630 23.24 8.66 -13.72
C ARG A 630 24.25 7.63 -13.23
N LEU A 631 24.91 6.92 -14.16
CA LEU A 631 25.94 5.93 -13.86
C LEU A 631 27.32 6.58 -13.78
N ILE A 632 27.49 7.88 -14.07
CA ILE A 632 28.80 8.51 -13.88
C ILE A 632 29.00 8.76 -12.38
N VAL A 633 30.11 8.25 -11.84
CA VAL A 633 30.50 8.51 -10.45
C VAL A 633 30.80 10.00 -10.36
N SER A 634 29.93 10.73 -9.68
CA SER A 634 30.10 12.15 -9.44
C SER A 634 31.21 12.36 -8.41
N SER A 635 32.10 13.33 -8.65
CA SER A 635 33.09 13.78 -7.66
C SER A 635 32.41 14.10 -6.31
N PRO A 636 33.13 13.98 -5.17
CA PRO A 636 32.53 14.11 -3.84
C PRO A 636 31.88 15.49 -3.70
N GLY A 637 30.55 15.52 -3.72
CA GLY A 637 29.75 16.75 -3.74
C GLY A 637 28.34 16.59 -4.31
N ALA A 638 28.06 15.55 -5.09
CA ALA A 638 26.70 15.29 -5.56
C ALA A 638 25.83 14.70 -4.44
N LEU A 639 24.78 15.44 -4.07
CA LEU A 639 23.75 14.99 -3.14
C LEU A 639 23.06 13.74 -3.70
N SER A 640 23.00 12.67 -2.92
CA SER A 640 22.28 11.43 -3.26
C SER A 640 21.57 10.86 -2.04
N GLY A 641 20.45 10.17 -2.27
CA GLY A 641 19.64 9.55 -1.22
C GLY A 641 18.13 9.79 -1.36
N ASN A 642 17.37 9.34 -0.37
CA ASN A 642 15.92 9.50 -0.37
C ASN A 642 15.52 10.62 0.59
N LEU A 643 14.68 11.55 0.13
CA LEU A 643 14.08 12.59 0.95
C LEU A 643 12.58 12.33 1.04
N SER A 644 12.11 11.99 2.23
CA SER A 644 10.70 11.70 2.47
C SER A 644 10.01 12.85 3.20
N SER A 645 8.82 13.19 2.69
CA SER A 645 7.95 14.24 3.21
C SER A 645 6.60 13.65 3.56
N VAL A 646 6.17 13.78 4.81
CA VAL A 646 4.84 13.34 5.27
C VAL A 646 4.16 14.49 6.00
N GLY A 647 2.98 14.88 5.55
CA GLY A 647 2.21 15.91 6.24
C GLY A 647 1.09 16.55 5.43
N SER A 648 1.04 17.88 5.50
CA SER A 648 -0.06 18.73 5.05
C SER A 648 -0.47 18.50 3.60
N ASP A 649 -1.74 18.16 3.41
CA ASP A 649 -2.42 18.19 2.11
C ASP A 649 -2.38 19.57 1.44
N THR A 650 -2.36 20.64 2.25
CA THR A 650 -2.35 22.03 1.75
C THR A 650 -1.03 22.30 1.04
N LEU A 651 0.08 21.81 1.61
CA LEU A 651 1.40 21.92 0.97
C LEU A 651 1.66 20.81 -0.05
N GLY A 652 0.77 19.82 -0.22
CA GLY A 652 1.03 18.63 -1.04
C GLY A 652 1.46 18.95 -2.47
N TYR A 653 0.71 19.80 -3.16
CA TYR A 653 1.05 20.22 -4.53
C TYR A 653 2.38 21.00 -4.60
N LEU A 654 2.59 21.93 -3.66
CA LEU A 654 3.81 22.73 -3.58
C LEU A 654 5.05 21.87 -3.28
N MET A 655 4.91 20.86 -2.42
CA MET A 655 5.96 19.88 -2.12
C MET A 655 6.31 19.02 -3.34
N THR A 656 5.32 18.64 -4.14
CA THR A 656 5.57 17.95 -5.41
C THR A 656 6.37 18.82 -6.37
N LEU A 657 5.97 20.08 -6.57
CA LEU A 657 6.70 21.02 -7.44
C LEU A 657 8.14 21.24 -6.98
N TRP A 658 8.37 21.46 -5.67
CA TRP A 658 9.72 21.60 -5.13
C TRP A 658 10.52 20.30 -5.24
N GLY A 659 9.89 19.14 -5.00
CA GLY A 659 10.50 17.83 -5.14
C GLY A 659 10.96 17.53 -6.57
N GLU A 660 10.15 17.86 -7.57
CA GLU A 660 10.50 17.74 -8.99
C GLU A 660 11.64 18.68 -9.38
N ASP A 661 11.61 19.94 -8.95
CA ASP A 661 12.69 20.89 -9.19
C ASP A 661 14.01 20.41 -8.54
N PHE A 662 13.94 19.87 -7.32
CA PHE A 662 15.11 19.36 -6.58
C PHE A 662 15.66 18.09 -7.20
N SER A 663 14.80 17.17 -7.63
CA SER A 663 15.22 15.94 -8.30
C SER A 663 15.85 16.22 -9.66
N ARG A 664 15.44 17.31 -10.34
CA ARG A 664 16.10 17.79 -11.57
C ARG A 664 17.49 18.36 -11.30
N GLN A 665 17.68 19.08 -10.19
CA GLN A 665 18.97 19.65 -9.81
C GLN A 665 19.94 18.61 -9.23
N ALA A 666 19.41 17.61 -8.52
CA ALA A 666 20.14 16.51 -7.92
C ALA A 666 19.55 15.16 -8.35
N PRO A 667 19.92 14.63 -9.54
CA PRO A 667 19.35 13.40 -10.10
C PRO A 667 19.56 12.14 -9.25
N GLY A 668 20.51 12.15 -8.32
CA GLY A 668 20.76 11.08 -7.36
C GLY A 668 19.81 11.10 -6.15
N VAL A 669 18.87 12.04 -6.10
CA VAL A 669 17.92 12.21 -5.01
C VAL A 669 16.52 11.79 -5.45
N ASN A 670 15.87 10.94 -4.65
CA ASN A 670 14.45 10.63 -4.81
C ASN A 670 13.64 11.34 -3.73
N VAL A 671 12.72 12.23 -4.12
CA VAL A 671 11.83 12.93 -3.20
C VAL A 671 10.45 12.25 -3.19
N GLN A 672 10.07 11.67 -2.04
CA GLN A 672 8.77 11.03 -1.84
C GLN A 672 7.86 11.95 -1.03
N VAL A 673 6.68 12.26 -1.56
CA VAL A 673 5.71 13.17 -0.92
C VAL A 673 4.43 12.41 -0.58
N GLN A 674 4.07 12.41 0.71
CA GLN A 674 2.80 11.90 1.23
C GLN A 674 2.03 13.03 1.91
N ALA A 675 0.90 13.42 1.33
CA ALA A 675 0.14 14.60 1.71
C ALA A 675 -1.21 14.24 2.35
N SER A 676 -1.18 13.47 3.44
CA SER A 676 -2.39 12.93 4.11
C SER A 676 -3.05 13.90 5.09
N GLY A 677 -2.36 14.95 5.54
CA GLY A 677 -2.85 15.91 6.54
C GLY A 677 -1.74 16.40 7.48
N SER A 678 -1.89 17.59 8.06
CA SER A 678 -0.82 18.13 8.93
C SER A 678 -0.61 17.31 10.22
N SER A 679 -1.63 16.61 10.70
CA SER A 679 -1.54 15.78 11.92
C SER A 679 -0.68 14.52 11.75
N THR A 680 -0.30 14.13 10.53
CA THR A 680 0.57 12.97 10.29
C THR A 680 2.06 13.33 10.33
N ALA A 681 2.41 14.62 10.22
CA ALA A 681 3.79 15.07 10.25
C ALA A 681 4.50 14.84 11.61
N PRO A 682 3.89 15.16 12.78
CA PRO A 682 4.56 14.99 14.07
C PRO A 682 4.97 13.54 14.33
N THR A 683 4.07 12.58 14.07
CA THR A 683 4.35 11.15 14.29
C THR A 683 5.39 10.62 13.31
N ALA A 684 5.37 11.04 12.04
CA ALA A 684 6.36 10.62 11.05
C ALA A 684 7.77 11.18 11.36
N LEU A 685 7.86 12.44 11.78
CA LEU A 685 9.11 13.07 12.22
C LEU A 685 9.63 12.44 13.51
N ALA A 686 8.75 12.24 14.50
CA ALA A 686 9.08 11.56 15.75
C ALA A 686 9.52 10.12 15.49
N ALA A 687 8.90 9.41 14.53
CA ALA A 687 9.30 8.06 14.13
C ALA A 687 10.64 8.00 13.37
N GLY A 688 11.09 9.11 12.79
CA GLY A 688 12.20 9.14 11.84
C GLY A 688 11.83 8.59 10.46
N ALA A 689 10.53 8.37 10.21
CA ALA A 689 10.00 7.88 8.94
C ALA A 689 9.92 8.97 7.87
N ALA A 690 9.94 10.25 8.27
CA ALA A 690 10.02 11.40 7.38
C ALA A 690 11.17 12.34 7.80
N GLN A 691 11.82 12.98 6.83
CA GLN A 691 12.79 14.05 7.10
C GLN A 691 12.15 15.44 7.07
N LEU A 692 11.05 15.59 6.31
CA LEU A 692 10.30 16.83 6.17
C LEU A 692 8.86 16.62 6.67
N GLY A 693 8.38 17.52 7.52
CA GLY A 693 7.00 17.54 8.00
C GLY A 693 6.28 18.82 7.57
N PRO A 694 5.66 18.88 6.38
CA PRO A 694 4.86 20.02 5.98
C PRO A 694 3.64 20.19 6.88
N MET A 695 3.40 21.38 7.40
CA MET A 695 2.24 21.68 8.26
C MET A 695 1.65 23.06 7.94
N SER A 696 0.32 23.15 7.85
CA SER A 696 -0.40 24.42 7.65
C SER A 696 -0.82 25.10 8.96
N ARG A 697 -0.30 24.61 10.08
CA ARG A 697 -0.45 25.20 11.42
C ARG A 697 0.79 24.87 12.26
N PRO A 698 1.02 25.60 13.35
CA PRO A 698 1.99 25.18 14.36
C PRO A 698 1.66 23.79 14.91
N MET A 699 2.70 23.06 15.33
CA MET A 699 2.56 21.80 16.03
C MET A 699 1.93 22.05 17.41
N GLN A 700 0.97 21.20 17.81
CA GLN A 700 0.33 21.29 19.13
C GLN A 700 1.32 20.93 20.25
N ALA A 701 0.97 21.19 21.50
CA ALA A 701 1.87 20.95 22.63
C ALA A 701 2.14 19.45 22.85
N ASP A 702 1.10 18.63 22.76
CA ASP A 702 1.15 17.16 22.80
C ASP A 702 1.93 16.58 21.61
N GLU A 703 1.68 17.08 20.40
CA GLU A 703 2.41 16.69 19.19
C GLU A 703 3.92 16.99 19.29
N ARG A 704 4.28 18.13 19.88
CA ARG A 704 5.69 18.51 20.15
C ARG A 704 6.33 17.62 21.20
N GLN A 705 5.60 17.33 22.28
CA GLN A 705 6.10 16.51 23.38
C GLN A 705 6.53 15.11 22.90
N ALA A 706 5.80 14.50 21.95
CA ALA A 706 6.18 13.21 21.39
C ALA A 706 7.53 13.24 20.64
N PHE A 707 7.85 14.33 19.95
CA PHE A 707 9.13 14.51 19.29
C PHE A 707 10.25 14.78 20.31
N GLU A 708 9.99 15.68 21.26
CA GLU A 708 10.92 16.04 22.34
C GLU A 708 11.27 14.84 23.22
N ALA A 709 10.30 13.97 23.52
CA ALA A 709 10.52 12.75 24.30
C ALA A 709 11.53 11.80 23.64
N ARG A 710 11.63 11.79 22.30
CA ARG A 710 12.58 10.95 21.58
C ARG A 710 13.94 11.62 21.37
N TYR A 711 13.96 12.88 20.97
CA TYR A 711 15.19 13.55 20.53
C TYR A 711 15.81 14.47 21.60
N GLY A 712 15.07 14.81 22.66
CA GLY A 712 15.53 15.69 23.75
C GLY A 712 15.49 17.19 23.43
N TYR A 713 14.92 17.59 22.29
CA TYR A 713 14.80 18.99 21.85
C TYR A 713 13.60 19.16 20.89
N PRO A 714 13.02 20.37 20.76
CA PRO A 714 11.89 20.61 19.86
C PRO A 714 12.27 20.53 18.38
N PRO A 715 11.34 20.14 17.48
CA PRO A 715 11.57 20.20 16.05
C PRO A 715 11.64 21.65 15.56
N LEU A 716 12.45 21.93 14.54
CA LEU A 716 12.59 23.26 13.97
C LEU A 716 11.45 23.54 12.99
N ALA A 717 10.66 24.58 13.25
CA ALA A 717 9.62 25.07 12.34
C ALA A 717 10.18 26.10 11.36
N VAL A 718 10.30 25.74 10.08
CA VAL A 718 10.80 26.65 9.04
C VAL A 718 9.61 27.23 8.26
N PRO A 719 9.33 28.54 8.32
CA PRO A 719 8.31 29.14 7.47
C PRO A 719 8.76 29.10 6.02
N VAL A 720 7.89 28.69 5.10
CA VAL A 720 8.21 28.51 3.67
C VAL A 720 7.30 29.26 2.71
N ALA A 721 6.10 29.63 3.16
CA ALA A 721 5.12 30.40 2.41
C ALA A 721 4.13 31.07 3.38
N MET A 722 3.37 32.03 2.88
CA MET A 722 2.21 32.62 3.55
C MET A 722 0.91 32.10 2.91
N ASP A 723 -0.07 31.82 3.76
CA ASP A 723 -1.42 31.42 3.41
C ASP A 723 -2.41 32.25 4.23
N ALA A 724 -3.68 32.19 3.87
CA ALA A 724 -4.76 32.63 4.74
C ALA A 724 -5.90 31.63 4.68
N LEU A 725 -6.54 31.39 5.81
CA LEU A 725 -7.81 30.71 5.80
C LEU A 725 -8.87 31.67 5.26
N VAL A 726 -9.54 31.31 4.18
CA VAL A 726 -10.58 32.14 3.55
C VAL A 726 -11.93 31.46 3.63
N VAL A 727 -12.97 32.27 3.71
CA VAL A 727 -14.36 31.82 3.64
C VAL A 727 -14.87 32.08 2.23
N VAL A 728 -15.38 31.02 1.61
CA VAL A 728 -15.86 31.04 0.23
C VAL A 728 -17.35 30.74 0.18
N VAL A 729 -18.04 31.46 -0.69
CA VAL A 729 -19.43 31.22 -1.05
C VAL A 729 -19.54 31.14 -2.57
N ASN A 730 -20.66 30.62 -3.06
CA ASN A 730 -20.94 30.63 -4.49
C ASN A 730 -20.88 32.06 -5.06
N GLN A 731 -20.33 32.26 -6.26
CA GLN A 731 -20.17 33.59 -6.87
C GLN A 731 -21.50 34.36 -7.01
N ARG A 732 -22.63 33.67 -7.12
CA ARG A 732 -23.96 34.29 -7.21
C ARG A 732 -24.53 34.73 -5.85
N ASN A 733 -23.91 34.34 -4.75
CA ASN A 733 -24.35 34.74 -3.40
C ASN A 733 -24.10 36.24 -3.21
N PRO A 734 -25.04 37.05 -2.71
CA PRO A 734 -24.83 38.50 -2.57
C PRO A 734 -23.97 38.89 -1.38
N LEU A 735 -23.77 38.01 -0.38
CA LEU A 735 -23.11 38.33 0.90
C LEU A 735 -21.67 38.81 0.66
N GLN A 736 -21.26 39.96 1.17
CA GLN A 736 -19.91 40.51 0.92
C GLN A 736 -18.96 40.29 2.09
N GLN A 737 -19.48 40.28 3.30
CA GLN A 737 -18.71 40.19 4.53
C GLN A 737 -19.37 39.24 5.52
N ILE A 738 -18.60 38.77 6.48
CA ILE A 738 -19.09 37.90 7.55
C ILE A 738 -18.35 38.16 8.86
N GLU A 739 -19.09 38.09 9.96
CA GLU A 739 -18.52 38.20 11.30
C GLU A 739 -17.97 36.85 11.79
N PRO A 740 -16.84 36.82 12.52
CA PRO A 740 -16.32 35.59 13.13
C PRO A 740 -17.35 34.87 14.01
N ARG A 741 -18.15 35.62 14.78
CA ARG A 741 -19.22 35.04 15.63
C ARG A 741 -20.31 34.35 14.81
N GLN A 742 -20.68 34.91 13.66
CA GLN A 742 -21.63 34.28 12.75
C GLN A 742 -21.07 33.00 12.14
N LEU A 743 -19.77 32.99 11.79
CA LEU A 743 -19.10 31.78 11.28
C LEU A 743 -19.06 30.66 12.32
N ASP A 744 -18.75 31.00 13.57
CA ASP A 744 -18.83 30.06 14.67
C ASP A 744 -20.25 29.47 14.76
N ALA A 745 -21.29 30.30 14.75
CA ALA A 745 -22.67 29.82 14.75
C ALA A 745 -23.06 28.94 13.56
N ILE A 746 -22.48 29.21 12.38
CA ILE A 746 -22.71 28.42 11.17
C ILE A 746 -22.04 27.05 11.30
N PHE A 747 -20.77 27.00 11.74
CA PHE A 747 -19.95 25.79 11.64
C PHE A 747 -19.85 24.98 12.93
N SER A 748 -20.12 25.57 14.10
CA SER A 748 -19.99 24.90 15.40
C SER A 748 -21.32 24.50 16.05
N ILE A 749 -21.27 23.44 16.85
CA ILE A 749 -22.36 23.07 17.75
C ILE A 749 -22.26 23.80 19.09
N THR A 750 -21.04 24.20 19.48
CA THR A 750 -20.69 24.76 20.79
C THR A 750 -20.91 26.27 20.91
N ARG A 751 -20.73 27.04 19.83
CA ARG A 751 -20.87 28.51 19.80
C ARG A 751 -20.00 29.26 20.82
N LEU A 752 -18.73 28.85 20.98
CA LEU A 752 -17.85 29.42 22.02
C LEU A 752 -17.41 30.85 21.74
N CYS A 753 -17.54 31.34 20.51
CA CYS A 753 -17.27 32.74 20.18
C CYS A 753 -18.41 33.69 20.58
N GLY A 754 -19.46 33.18 21.25
CA GLY A 754 -20.50 33.99 21.88
C GLY A 754 -21.69 34.35 20.99
N ALA A 755 -21.99 33.54 19.97
CA ALA A 755 -23.14 33.79 19.10
C ALA A 755 -24.48 33.43 19.78
N HIS A 756 -25.45 34.35 19.74
CA HIS A 756 -26.76 34.18 20.39
C HIS A 756 -27.78 33.38 19.58
N SER A 757 -27.62 33.30 18.26
CA SER A 757 -28.54 32.59 17.35
C SER A 757 -27.76 31.74 16.34
N VAL A 758 -28.41 30.70 15.81
CA VAL A 758 -27.83 29.82 14.78
C VAL A 758 -28.43 30.19 13.42
N PRO A 759 -27.65 30.75 12.49
CA PRO A 759 -28.09 30.98 11.13
C PRO A 759 -28.42 29.65 10.43
N LEU A 760 -29.69 29.42 10.12
CA LEU A 760 -30.15 28.26 9.36
C LEU A 760 -30.35 28.61 7.89
N ARG A 761 -30.68 29.87 7.61
CA ARG A 761 -30.96 30.41 6.29
C ARG A 761 -30.08 31.61 6.00
N TRP A 762 -29.86 31.87 4.72
CA TRP A 762 -29.11 33.03 4.25
C TRP A 762 -29.74 34.37 4.67
N GLY A 763 -31.07 34.42 4.89
CA GLY A 763 -31.76 35.59 5.45
C GLY A 763 -31.35 35.93 6.89
N ASP A 764 -30.93 34.94 7.68
CA ASP A 764 -30.45 35.14 9.06
C ASP A 764 -29.10 35.87 9.08
N LEU A 765 -28.40 35.93 7.93
CA LEU A 765 -27.16 36.68 7.72
C LEU A 765 -27.40 38.04 7.03
N GLY A 766 -28.64 38.54 7.02
CA GLY A 766 -29.00 39.84 6.48
C GLY A 766 -29.24 39.89 4.97
N LEU A 767 -29.29 38.75 4.27
CA LEU A 767 -29.60 38.72 2.84
C LEU A 767 -31.11 38.94 2.59
N THR A 768 -31.41 40.01 1.85
CA THR A 768 -32.77 40.40 1.47
C THR A 768 -33.17 39.80 0.11
N GLY A 769 -34.48 39.71 -0.14
CA GLY A 769 -35.06 39.19 -1.39
C GLY A 769 -35.64 37.77 -1.28
N ALA A 770 -36.77 37.54 -1.95
CA ALA A 770 -37.59 36.31 -1.82
C ALA A 770 -36.81 35.01 -2.12
N GLN A 771 -35.80 35.08 -2.99
CA GLN A 771 -34.97 33.93 -3.32
C GLN A 771 -33.90 33.62 -2.26
N TRP A 772 -33.26 34.61 -1.62
CA TRP A 772 -32.14 34.37 -0.70
C TRP A 772 -32.57 34.29 0.76
N SER A 773 -33.57 35.06 1.19
CA SER A 773 -33.99 35.09 2.59
C SER A 773 -34.44 33.72 3.11
N LYS A 774 -35.11 32.93 2.28
CA LYS A 774 -35.62 31.59 2.62
C LYS A 774 -34.65 30.44 2.31
N ARG A 775 -33.51 30.68 1.66
CA ARG A 775 -32.57 29.61 1.25
C ARG A 775 -31.81 29.05 2.46
N PRO A 776 -31.75 27.71 2.64
CA PRO A 776 -30.95 27.11 3.71
C PRO A 776 -29.46 27.25 3.45
N ILE A 777 -28.66 27.24 4.51
CA ILE A 777 -27.19 27.23 4.43
C ILE A 777 -26.67 25.79 4.40
N GLN A 778 -25.93 25.44 3.36
CA GLN A 778 -25.18 24.18 3.26
C GLN A 778 -23.71 24.42 3.62
N ARG A 779 -23.14 23.59 4.49
CA ARG A 779 -21.78 23.77 5.02
C ARG A 779 -20.82 22.78 4.40
N TYR A 780 -19.69 23.26 3.90
CA TYR A 780 -18.58 22.44 3.40
C TYR A 780 -17.29 22.76 4.14
N GLY A 781 -16.52 21.74 4.48
CA GLY A 781 -15.31 21.90 5.27
C GLY A 781 -14.26 20.85 4.96
N ARG A 782 -13.15 20.91 5.70
CA ARG A 782 -12.06 19.94 5.63
C ARG A 782 -12.30 18.80 6.62
N ASN A 783 -11.59 17.69 6.48
CA ASN A 783 -11.62 16.58 7.44
C ASN A 783 -10.70 16.82 8.64
N SER A 784 -10.84 16.00 9.69
CA SER A 784 -10.09 16.12 10.95
C SER A 784 -8.56 15.98 10.82
N ALA A 785 -8.07 15.31 9.77
CA ALA A 785 -6.64 15.20 9.48
C ALA A 785 -6.02 16.51 8.92
N SER A 786 -6.85 17.43 8.43
CA SER A 786 -6.38 18.66 7.80
C SER A 786 -5.88 19.69 8.83
N GLY A 787 -4.72 20.29 8.57
CA GLY A 787 -4.25 21.43 9.36
C GLY A 787 -5.16 22.66 9.24
N THR A 788 -5.84 22.83 8.11
CA THR A 788 -6.84 23.90 7.88
C THR A 788 -8.09 23.69 8.71
N TRP A 789 -8.53 22.44 8.89
CA TRP A 789 -9.60 22.09 9.83
C TRP A 789 -9.22 22.46 11.26
N GLY A 790 -8.02 22.08 11.71
CA GLY A 790 -7.53 22.39 13.06
C GLY A 790 -7.38 23.88 13.31
N PHE A 791 -6.83 24.62 12.32
CA PHE A 791 -6.70 26.07 12.40
C PHE A 791 -8.07 26.77 12.45
N PHE A 792 -9.04 26.33 11.64
CA PHE A 792 -10.41 26.84 11.69
C PHE A 792 -11.06 26.58 13.07
N LYS A 793 -10.90 25.36 13.61
CA LYS A 793 -11.39 24.99 14.94
C LYS A 793 -10.83 25.93 16.02
N GLN A 794 -9.52 26.20 15.96
CA GLN A 794 -8.85 27.02 16.96
C GLN A 794 -9.20 28.50 16.84
N GLN A 795 -9.14 29.06 15.63
CA GLN A 795 -9.22 30.50 15.39
C GLN A 795 -10.65 31.00 15.12
N VAL A 796 -11.47 30.20 14.41
CA VAL A 796 -12.81 30.62 14.00
C VAL A 796 -13.89 30.08 14.93
N LEU A 797 -13.71 28.88 15.49
CA LEU A 797 -14.67 28.28 16.43
C LEU A 797 -14.31 28.51 17.91
N CYS A 798 -13.27 29.29 18.20
CA CYS A 798 -12.80 29.55 19.56
C CYS A 798 -12.54 28.26 20.36
N LYS A 799 -11.91 27.26 19.71
CA LYS A 799 -11.66 25.89 20.22
C LYS A 799 -12.93 25.04 20.42
N GLY A 800 -14.06 25.45 19.85
CA GLY A 800 -15.31 24.72 19.83
C GLY A 800 -15.33 23.54 18.87
N ASP A 801 -16.44 22.80 18.82
CA ASP A 801 -16.58 21.61 17.97
C ASP A 801 -17.48 21.86 16.76
N PHE A 802 -17.09 21.28 15.63
CA PHE A 802 -17.87 21.33 14.41
C PHE A 802 -19.23 20.65 14.58
N ARG A 803 -20.22 21.14 13.84
CA ARG A 803 -21.51 20.45 13.70
C ARG A 803 -21.35 19.19 12.85
N SER A 804 -22.16 18.17 13.14
CA SER A 804 -22.15 16.91 12.39
C SER A 804 -22.71 17.02 10.96
N ASP A 805 -23.36 18.14 10.60
CA ASP A 805 -23.92 18.38 9.26
C ASP A 805 -22.96 19.16 8.32
N VAL A 806 -21.71 19.41 8.75
CA VAL A 806 -20.66 19.91 7.86
C VAL A 806 -20.21 18.77 6.95
N ALA A 807 -20.36 18.94 5.64
CA ALA A 807 -19.86 17.97 4.68
C ALA A 807 -18.35 18.15 4.49
N GLU A 808 -17.58 17.12 4.89
CA GLU A 808 -16.12 17.13 4.87
C GLU A 808 -15.55 16.69 3.53
N PHE A 809 -14.48 17.37 3.10
CA PHE A 809 -13.75 17.08 1.87
C PHE A 809 -12.25 16.88 2.13
N PRO A 810 -11.59 16.03 1.32
CA PRO A 810 -10.20 15.66 1.54
C PRO A 810 -9.22 16.82 1.30
N GLY A 811 -9.58 17.84 0.50
CA GLY A 811 -8.69 18.94 0.10
C GLY A 811 -9.41 20.27 -0.08
N SER A 812 -8.66 21.38 -0.03
CA SER A 812 -9.18 22.74 -0.22
C SER A 812 -9.82 22.93 -1.60
N ALA A 813 -9.20 22.41 -2.67
CA ALA A 813 -9.76 22.43 -4.02
C ALA A 813 -11.16 21.78 -4.09
N ALA A 814 -11.33 20.64 -3.42
CA ALA A 814 -12.61 19.92 -3.39
C ALA A 814 -13.70 20.70 -2.63
N VAL A 815 -13.34 21.41 -1.54
CA VAL A 815 -14.27 22.33 -0.87
C VAL A 815 -14.69 23.45 -1.81
N VAL A 816 -13.73 24.12 -2.46
CA VAL A 816 -14.03 25.24 -3.36
C VAL A 816 -14.90 24.79 -4.54
N GLN A 817 -14.61 23.63 -5.13
CA GLN A 817 -15.41 23.05 -6.21
C GLN A 817 -16.85 22.71 -5.76
N ALA A 818 -16.99 22.13 -4.56
CA ALA A 818 -18.32 21.86 -3.98
C ALA A 818 -19.11 23.16 -3.76
N VAL A 819 -18.43 24.22 -3.32
CA VAL A 819 -19.05 25.54 -3.14
C VAL A 819 -19.46 26.16 -4.48
N ALA A 820 -18.63 26.04 -5.52
CA ALA A 820 -18.93 26.50 -6.86
C ALA A 820 -20.18 25.81 -7.45
N GLY A 821 -20.34 24.51 -7.19
CA GLY A 821 -21.48 23.71 -7.68
C GLY A 821 -22.81 23.94 -6.94
N ASN A 822 -22.80 24.60 -5.78
CA ASN A 822 -24.00 24.76 -4.95
C ASN A 822 -24.22 26.21 -4.50
N SER A 823 -25.22 26.88 -5.07
CA SER A 823 -25.55 28.27 -4.75
C SER A 823 -25.96 28.52 -3.30
N ARG A 824 -26.29 27.49 -2.53
CA ARG A 824 -26.72 27.57 -1.13
C ARG A 824 -25.58 27.36 -0.13
N SER A 825 -24.36 27.17 -0.62
CA SER A 825 -23.26 26.67 0.19
C SER A 825 -22.28 27.75 0.65
N ILE A 826 -21.68 27.49 1.80
CA ILE A 826 -20.56 28.20 2.38
C ILE A 826 -19.48 27.18 2.75
N GLY A 827 -18.23 27.52 2.55
CA GLY A 827 -17.11 26.70 2.97
C GLY A 827 -15.91 27.52 3.37
N TYR A 828 -14.91 26.84 3.93
CA TYR A 828 -13.62 27.44 4.22
C TYR A 828 -12.51 26.66 3.52
N ALA A 829 -11.52 27.37 3.02
CA ALA A 829 -10.40 26.80 2.28
C ALA A 829 -9.14 27.62 2.56
N SER A 830 -8.03 27.15 2.01
CA SER A 830 -6.81 27.95 1.93
C SER A 830 -6.91 28.94 0.76
N PHE A 831 -6.33 30.12 0.94
CA PHE A 831 -6.29 31.21 -0.05
C PHE A 831 -5.76 30.72 -1.40
N GLY A 832 -4.76 29.83 -1.42
CA GLY A 832 -4.12 29.38 -2.65
C GLY A 832 -4.98 28.60 -3.65
N PHE A 833 -6.23 28.32 -3.32
CA PHE A 833 -7.18 27.67 -4.22
C PHE A 833 -8.23 28.66 -4.71
N HIS A 834 -7.91 29.33 -5.82
CA HIS A 834 -8.84 30.18 -6.56
C HIS A 834 -9.45 29.39 -7.72
N LEU A 835 -10.74 29.06 -7.64
CA LEU A 835 -11.50 28.47 -8.76
C LEU A 835 -12.60 29.44 -9.21
N SER A 836 -12.95 29.38 -10.49
CA SER A 836 -14.11 30.09 -11.02
C SER A 836 -15.41 29.57 -10.39
N GLY A 837 -16.38 30.47 -10.19
CA GLY A 837 -17.69 30.11 -9.61
C GLY A 837 -17.80 30.25 -8.09
N VAL A 838 -16.74 30.66 -7.39
CA VAL A 838 -16.81 31.10 -5.99
C VAL A 838 -16.38 32.56 -5.82
N LYS A 839 -16.75 33.14 -4.69
CA LYS A 839 -16.19 34.41 -4.21
C LYS A 839 -15.76 34.27 -2.74
N MET A 840 -14.75 35.03 -2.35
CA MET A 840 -14.28 35.09 -0.97
C MET A 840 -15.01 36.21 -0.22
N LEU A 841 -15.36 35.96 1.04
CA LEU A 841 -15.98 36.96 1.91
C LEU A 841 -14.90 37.77 2.65
N ALA A 842 -15.15 39.08 2.79
CA ALA A 842 -14.40 39.90 3.73
C ALA A 842 -14.75 39.48 5.17
N VAL A 843 -13.77 39.56 6.07
CA VAL A 843 -13.92 39.13 7.47
C VAL A 843 -13.81 40.35 8.36
N MET A 844 -14.75 40.50 9.28
CA MET A 844 -14.70 41.57 10.28
C MET A 844 -13.57 41.28 11.28
N ASN A 845 -12.63 42.22 11.43
CA ASN A 845 -11.62 42.16 12.47
C ASN A 845 -12.20 42.59 13.84
N ASP A 846 -11.38 42.52 14.88
CA ASP A 846 -11.80 42.90 16.26
C ASP A 846 -12.15 44.40 16.39
N GLN A 847 -11.74 45.22 15.43
CA GLN A 847 -12.08 46.65 15.34
C GLN A 847 -13.38 46.91 14.56
N GLY A 848 -14.09 45.86 14.13
CA GLY A 848 -15.34 45.96 13.35
C GLY A 848 -15.14 46.36 11.89
N GLN A 849 -13.91 46.33 11.37
CA GLN A 849 -13.61 46.63 9.97
C GLN A 849 -13.62 45.36 9.13
N ALA A 850 -14.32 45.37 8.00
CA ALA A 850 -14.32 44.27 7.05
C ALA A 850 -13.02 44.27 6.22
N ILE A 851 -12.21 43.23 6.39
CA ILE A 851 -10.93 43.07 5.67
C ILE A 851 -11.09 41.99 4.60
N THR A 852 -10.85 42.37 3.34
CA THR A 852 -10.82 41.44 2.20
C THR A 852 -9.54 40.60 2.24
N PRO A 853 -9.61 39.28 1.96
CA PRO A 853 -8.42 38.44 1.85
C PRO A 853 -7.68 38.71 0.53
N ASP A 854 -6.84 39.75 0.51
CA ASP A 854 -5.92 40.05 -0.59
C ASP A 854 -4.45 39.83 -0.18
N ALA A 855 -3.56 39.82 -1.17
CA ALA A 855 -2.15 39.52 -0.95
C ALA A 855 -1.46 40.49 0.03
N ASP A 856 -1.85 41.78 0.02
CA ASP A 856 -1.27 42.79 0.89
C ASP A 856 -1.79 42.65 2.32
N ALA A 857 -3.10 42.47 2.50
CA ALA A 857 -3.74 42.26 3.78
C ALA A 857 -3.23 40.99 4.49
N ILE A 858 -2.99 39.91 3.73
CA ILE A 858 -2.45 38.66 4.29
C ILE A 858 -0.97 38.83 4.65
N ARG A 859 -0.16 39.46 3.81
CA ARG A 859 1.28 39.64 4.06
C ARG A 859 1.55 40.62 5.21
N SER A 860 0.76 41.69 5.31
CA SER A 860 0.85 42.67 6.40
C SER A 860 0.25 42.17 7.73
N GLY A 861 -0.43 41.02 7.73
CA GLY A 861 -1.12 40.49 8.90
C GLY A 861 -2.41 41.23 9.27
N ARG A 862 -2.88 42.16 8.42
CA ARG A 862 -4.17 42.85 8.59
C ARG A 862 -5.36 41.89 8.47
N TYR A 863 -5.22 40.83 7.67
CA TYR A 863 -6.25 39.80 7.56
C TYR A 863 -6.18 38.83 8.77
N PRO A 864 -7.27 38.65 9.54
CA PRO A 864 -7.23 37.97 10.85
C PRO A 864 -6.75 36.52 10.84
N TRP A 865 -6.91 35.83 9.70
CA TRP A 865 -6.58 34.41 9.56
C TRP A 865 -5.40 34.15 8.62
N ALA A 866 -4.54 35.16 8.44
CA ALA A 866 -3.25 35.00 7.82
C ALA A 866 -2.37 34.05 8.65
N ARG A 867 -1.66 33.14 7.98
CA ARG A 867 -0.80 32.16 8.65
C ARG A 867 0.41 31.79 7.79
N PRO A 868 1.58 31.61 8.40
CA PRO A 868 2.68 30.94 7.73
C PRO A 868 2.40 29.44 7.53
N LEU A 869 2.91 28.91 6.43
CA LEU A 869 3.03 27.48 6.16
C LEU A 869 4.44 27.03 6.54
N TYR A 870 4.55 25.88 7.18
CA TYR A 870 5.80 25.40 7.76
C TYR A 870 6.30 24.12 7.12
N LEU A 871 7.62 23.98 7.03
CA LEU A 871 8.31 22.70 6.98
C LEU A 871 8.99 22.45 8.32
N TYR A 872 8.55 21.42 9.04
CA TYR A 872 9.20 20.96 10.25
C TYR A 872 10.35 20.01 9.90
N VAL A 873 11.50 20.21 10.54
CA VAL A 873 12.69 19.36 10.37
C VAL A 873 13.35 19.03 11.70
N ASN A 874 14.03 17.88 11.74
CA ASN A 874 14.87 17.51 12.87
C ASN A 874 16.23 18.23 12.79
N LYS A 875 16.36 19.36 13.51
CA LYS A 875 17.62 20.11 13.68
C LYS A 875 18.10 19.97 15.12
N ALA A 876 19.16 19.19 15.33
CA ALA A 876 19.81 19.14 16.62
C ALA A 876 20.46 20.51 16.95
N PRO A 877 20.31 21.02 18.20
CA PRO A 877 20.97 22.25 18.63
C PRO A 877 22.49 22.18 18.40
N GLY A 878 23.07 23.23 17.81
CA GLY A 878 24.51 23.34 17.54
C GLY A 878 25.09 22.43 16.45
N LYS A 879 24.28 21.57 15.80
CA LYS A 879 24.74 20.72 14.68
C LYS A 879 24.15 21.18 13.35
N PRO A 880 24.87 21.10 12.22
CA PRO A 880 24.30 21.43 10.91
C PRO A 880 23.17 20.45 10.54
N LEU A 881 22.25 20.90 9.68
CA LEU A 881 21.26 20.01 9.08
C LEU A 881 21.94 18.92 8.23
N PRO A 882 21.32 17.74 8.08
CA PRO A 882 21.74 16.76 7.09
C PRO A 882 21.85 17.41 5.70
N PRO A 883 22.91 17.15 4.91
CA PRO A 883 23.19 17.86 3.67
C PRO A 883 22.00 17.90 2.69
N LEU A 884 21.26 16.79 2.60
CA LEU A 884 20.09 16.67 1.72
C LEU A 884 18.94 17.58 2.15
N VAL A 885 18.64 17.62 3.45
CA VAL A 885 17.60 18.48 4.02
C VAL A 885 18.00 19.95 3.92
N ALA A 886 19.27 20.26 4.18
CA ALA A 886 19.80 21.61 4.06
C ALA A 886 19.68 22.15 2.63
N ALA A 887 20.10 21.37 1.63
CA ALA A 887 20.03 21.75 0.23
C ALA A 887 18.58 21.91 -0.25
N PHE A 888 17.69 21.01 0.16
CA PHE A 888 16.26 21.13 -0.18
C PHE A 888 15.66 22.43 0.39
N LEU A 889 15.90 22.74 1.67
CA LEU A 889 15.41 23.97 2.29
C LEU A 889 16.03 25.23 1.67
N GLN A 890 17.30 25.18 1.25
CA GLN A 890 17.93 26.27 0.50
C GLN A 890 17.24 26.51 -0.84
N GLN A 891 16.85 25.44 -1.56
CA GLN A 891 16.07 25.58 -2.79
C GLN A 891 14.69 26.16 -2.52
N VAL A 892 13.97 25.67 -1.50
CA VAL A 892 12.63 26.16 -1.12
C VAL A 892 12.67 27.65 -0.77
N LEU A 893 13.69 28.09 -0.04
CA LEU A 893 13.89 29.49 0.35
C LEU A 893 14.63 30.31 -0.72
N SER A 894 14.83 29.80 -1.94
CA SER A 894 15.43 30.54 -3.05
C SER A 894 14.39 31.33 -3.85
N ALA A 895 14.83 32.27 -4.70
CA ALA A 895 13.94 32.97 -5.62
C ALA A 895 13.20 32.03 -6.60
N GLN A 896 13.77 30.86 -6.91
CA GLN A 896 13.08 29.84 -7.70
C GLN A 896 12.01 29.12 -6.86
N GLY A 897 12.36 28.71 -5.64
CA GLY A 897 11.43 28.05 -4.72
C GLY A 897 10.21 28.92 -4.39
N GLN A 898 10.44 30.22 -4.15
CA GLN A 898 9.38 31.17 -3.88
C GLN A 898 8.52 31.51 -5.12
N ARG A 899 9.06 31.39 -6.34
CA ARG A 899 8.22 31.47 -7.56
C ARG A 899 7.19 30.35 -7.61
N ARG A 900 7.57 29.12 -7.23
CA ARG A 900 6.63 27.98 -7.13
C ARG A 900 5.52 28.21 -6.10
N VAL A 901 5.78 28.98 -5.04
CA VAL A 901 4.76 29.37 -4.05
C VAL A 901 3.63 30.13 -4.74
N SER A 902 3.98 31.15 -5.53
CA SER A 902 3.01 31.94 -6.30
C SER A 902 2.27 31.11 -7.36
N GLU A 903 2.97 30.22 -8.07
CA GLU A 903 2.36 29.32 -9.06
C GLU A 903 1.35 28.34 -8.43
N ALA A 904 1.62 27.89 -7.20
CA ALA A 904 0.71 27.07 -6.42
C ALA A 904 -0.43 27.89 -5.77
N GLY A 905 -0.53 29.20 -6.05
CA GLY A 905 -1.56 30.11 -5.57
C GLY A 905 -1.30 30.72 -4.19
N TYR A 906 -0.23 30.34 -3.51
CA TYR A 906 0.13 30.86 -2.19
C TYR A 906 0.91 32.18 -2.30
N LEU A 907 1.15 32.83 -1.16
CA LEU A 907 1.92 34.06 -1.11
C LEU A 907 3.39 33.77 -0.74
N PRO A 908 4.37 34.22 -1.54
CA PRO A 908 5.77 34.06 -1.18
C PRO A 908 6.10 34.88 0.07
N LEU A 909 7.10 34.40 0.81
CA LEU A 909 7.64 35.10 1.98
C LEU A 909 8.25 36.45 1.58
N SER A 910 8.20 37.43 2.49
CA SER A 910 8.96 38.68 2.32
C SER A 910 10.47 38.42 2.43
N ASP A 911 11.28 39.36 1.93
CA ASP A 911 12.74 39.26 2.06
C ASP A 911 13.19 39.17 3.53
N SER A 912 12.53 39.92 4.43
CA SER A 912 12.77 39.84 5.87
C SER A 912 12.46 38.47 6.44
N GLN A 913 11.32 37.86 6.07
CA GLN A 913 10.93 36.52 6.50
C GLN A 913 11.87 35.44 5.95
N MET A 914 12.30 35.56 4.69
CA MET A 914 13.27 34.64 4.09
C MET A 914 14.63 34.72 4.78
N MET A 915 15.12 35.92 5.11
CA MET A 915 16.37 36.08 5.85
C MET A 915 16.30 35.45 7.24
N GLN A 916 15.20 35.65 7.97
CA GLN A 916 14.96 35.00 9.27
C GLN A 916 14.90 33.47 9.14
N ALA A 917 14.16 32.96 8.15
CA ALA A 917 14.05 31.52 7.90
C ALA A 917 15.42 30.89 7.60
N ARG A 918 16.23 31.54 6.75
CA ARG A 918 17.59 31.08 6.41
C ARG A 918 18.55 31.16 7.60
N ALA A 919 18.43 32.17 8.44
CA ALA A 919 19.23 32.31 9.65
C ALA A 919 18.97 31.16 10.63
N ALA A 920 17.72 30.71 10.76
CA ALA A 920 17.35 29.58 11.62
C ALA A 920 17.90 28.22 11.15
N LEU A 921 18.38 28.11 9.89
CA LEU A 921 18.95 26.87 9.36
C LEU A 921 20.44 26.68 9.69
N ARG A 922 21.15 27.76 10.04
CA ARG A 922 22.55 27.74 10.47
C ARG A 922 22.59 27.24 11.91
#